data_AF-A0A1H0DC58-F1
#
_entry.id   AF-A0A1H0DC58-F1
#
_cell.length_a   1.000
_cell.length_b   1.000
_cell.length_c   1.000
_cell.angle_alpha   90.00
_cell.angle_beta   90.00
_cell.angle_gamma   90.00
#
_symmetry.space_group_name_H-M   'P 1'
#
loop_
_entity.id
_entity.type
_entity.pdbx_description
1 polymer ?
#
loop_
_entity_poly.entity_id
_entity_poly.type
_entity_poly.pdbx_seq_one_letter_code
_entity_poly.pdbx_strand_id
1 'polypeptide(L)'
;MNTQAARAATPAPTSPAGPVPVEQAEAALVEHYPRLVRLAYVTLPAGLGRHHRAIAAHRLVQRALPSSPLDGRQDGPYGVLRLEVLKAAMAFGGRGRIHEALEELRLPRVLGLRLNPRAGGEAEAALLRALGSLPTAARAAYVLLTVEQLPEPETRALLDAAGAPDPREAVRAAAAVRVPAQGGTGPAVPPAVGDLDPCTVHLRPTDLLRRRKRARIGAVATAVVAAGAVIAALTTGGGSSHAYTAAGAPGADPHTLDPAALVRVPAGQWKATARMDFSAWPARGNRVKDTALLRRALEVWAAPGSSVTVSATPGTPRTGPTAPPQLLFAGDEDEATVVIFYDGVRIVRYAQPRHGSGGSALDFAQVQNTDLATSAALLVDRVDGNARFLTAPWITAAQTRDLLAPDRAATALHRAADGVTDPVPMPDAKAAAVGSAACGSTWPVLELHSSPAIGAGQSFLLSDLGDLAPVHLTWTPAKGKGPAAAPLEATGQQALASWAHSACRLGQLRGQGVRSVNSWQFARTPLPEGAGDATWTCDRADTWRGPGVAFVQFVPPAAKPNELGALAGQQANGNACSRFSPHVMAGVMWKSPATNWYLLAAGSSNTASLSATNGVDTTVQGRFLAVQAPRGTRAKLSGRLADGTAMAPLNGD
;
A
#
# COMPACT_ATOMS: atom_id res chain seq x y z
N MET A 1 49.30 66.40 -43.22
CA MET A 1 47.89 66.27 -43.66
C MET A 1 47.49 64.83 -43.38
N ASN A 2 46.84 64.59 -42.24
CA ASN A 2 45.38 64.38 -42.11
C ASN A 2 44.95 63.12 -42.87
N THR A 3 44.52 62.06 -42.17
CA THR A 3 43.10 62.00 -41.85
C THR A 3 42.79 61.29 -40.53
N GLN A 4 42.06 62.05 -39.71
CA GLN A 4 41.33 61.74 -38.48
C GLN A 4 40.78 60.33 -38.29
N ALA A 5 41.04 59.83 -37.08
CA ALA A 5 40.35 58.73 -36.43
C ALA A 5 38.84 59.00 -36.31
N ALA A 6 38.03 58.13 -36.92
CA ALA A 6 36.64 57.94 -36.54
C ALA A 6 36.60 56.94 -35.37
N ARG A 7 36.53 57.47 -34.15
CA ARG A 7 36.12 56.70 -32.96
C ARG A 7 34.75 56.11 -33.27
N ALA A 8 34.68 54.79 -33.42
CA ALA A 8 33.42 54.07 -33.31
C ALA A 8 32.87 54.36 -31.91
N ALA A 9 31.73 55.04 -31.88
CA ALA A 9 31.06 55.46 -30.67
C ALA A 9 30.84 54.26 -29.75
N THR A 10 31.41 54.33 -28.55
CA THR A 10 30.93 53.55 -27.40
C THR A 10 29.43 53.77 -27.31
N PRO A 11 28.58 52.73 -27.25
CA PRO A 11 27.17 52.95 -26.99
C PRO A 11 27.09 53.76 -25.69
N ALA A 12 26.38 54.89 -25.76
CA ALA A 12 26.15 55.74 -24.60
C ALA A 12 25.70 54.87 -23.42
N PRO A 13 26.10 55.19 -22.17
CA PRO A 13 25.54 54.51 -21.01
C PRO A 13 24.02 54.62 -21.14
N THR A 14 23.37 53.49 -21.39
CA THR A 14 21.92 53.37 -21.47
C THR A 14 21.40 54.02 -20.20
N SER A 15 20.66 55.11 -20.35
CA SER A 15 20.01 55.80 -19.24
C SER A 15 19.44 54.75 -18.30
N PRO A 16 19.65 54.85 -16.97
CA PRO A 16 19.08 53.90 -16.04
C PRO A 16 17.60 53.80 -16.37
N ALA A 17 17.16 52.59 -16.71
CA ALA A 17 15.79 52.37 -17.12
C ALA A 17 14.91 52.96 -16.01
N GLY A 18 14.08 53.95 -16.37
CA GLY A 18 13.22 54.62 -15.42
C GLY A 18 12.34 53.61 -14.68
N PRO A 19 11.80 53.98 -13.51
CA PRO A 19 10.95 53.08 -12.75
C PRO A 19 9.81 52.58 -13.64
N VAL A 20 9.61 51.27 -13.68
CA VAL A 20 8.53 50.62 -14.42
C VAL A 20 7.23 50.84 -13.64
N PRO A 21 6.27 51.61 -14.18
CA PRO A 21 4.96 51.78 -13.56
C PRO A 21 4.24 50.44 -13.43
N VAL A 22 3.38 50.34 -12.42
CA VAL A 22 2.65 49.10 -12.11
C VAL A 22 1.78 48.66 -13.30
N GLU A 23 1.19 49.61 -14.02
CA GLU A 23 0.34 49.37 -15.19
C GLU A 23 1.13 48.77 -16.35
N GLN A 24 2.37 49.21 -16.55
CA GLN A 24 3.26 48.65 -17.58
C GLN A 24 3.77 47.26 -17.18
N ALA A 25 4.01 47.02 -15.88
CA ALA A 25 4.31 45.69 -15.37
C ALA A 25 3.11 44.75 -15.52
N GLU A 26 1.89 45.20 -15.26
CA GLU A 26 0.67 44.40 -15.43
C GLU A 26 0.46 44.00 -16.90
N ALA A 27 0.58 44.96 -17.82
CA ALA A 27 0.48 44.69 -19.25
C ALA A 27 1.51 43.64 -19.71
N ALA A 28 2.78 43.80 -19.30
CA ALA A 28 3.84 42.85 -19.64
C ALA A 28 3.65 41.47 -18.98
N LEU A 29 3.08 41.43 -17.76
CA LEU A 29 2.76 40.18 -17.07
C LEU A 29 1.67 39.41 -17.82
N VAL A 30 0.61 40.08 -18.27
CA VAL A 30 -0.49 39.47 -19.03
C VAL A 30 0.02 38.97 -20.38
N GLU A 31 0.78 39.80 -21.11
CA GLU A 31 1.33 39.46 -22.42
C GLU A 31 2.25 38.22 -22.37
N HIS A 32 3.11 38.14 -21.34
CA HIS A 32 4.11 37.07 -21.24
C HIS A 32 3.79 36.02 -20.18
N TYR A 33 2.52 35.95 -19.74
CA TYR A 33 2.11 35.07 -18.66
C TYR A 33 2.51 33.59 -18.87
N PRO A 34 2.26 32.96 -20.03
CA PRO A 34 2.63 31.55 -20.24
C PRO A 34 4.14 31.31 -20.15
N ARG A 35 4.96 32.25 -20.63
CA ARG A 35 6.42 32.17 -20.58
C ARG A 35 6.93 32.22 -19.13
N LEU A 36 6.40 33.15 -18.34
CA LEU A 36 6.75 33.28 -16.92
C LEU A 36 6.32 32.05 -16.10
N VAL A 37 5.14 31.49 -16.39
CA VAL A 37 4.66 30.27 -15.70
C VAL A 37 5.53 29.07 -16.06
N ARG A 38 5.93 28.93 -17.33
CA ARG A 38 6.85 27.87 -17.78
C ARG A 38 8.20 27.97 -17.09
N LEU A 39 8.77 29.18 -16.99
CA LEU A 39 10.01 29.43 -16.26
C LEU A 39 9.90 28.99 -14.79
N ALA A 40 8.83 29.40 -14.10
CA ALA A 40 8.60 28.99 -12.72
C ALA A 40 8.40 27.47 -12.58
N TYR A 41 7.58 26.86 -13.42
CA TYR A 41 7.22 25.44 -13.35
C TYR A 41 8.42 24.50 -13.52
N VAL A 42 9.32 24.80 -14.45
CA VAL A 42 10.52 23.98 -14.68
C VAL A 42 11.58 24.21 -13.60
N THR A 43 11.70 25.45 -13.11
CA THR A 43 12.68 25.78 -12.06
C THR A 43 12.33 25.11 -10.73
N LEU A 44 11.03 25.09 -10.37
CA LEU A 44 10.51 24.52 -9.12
C LEU A 44 10.95 23.05 -8.89
N PRO A 45 11.07 22.61 -7.61
CA PRO A 45 11.54 21.27 -7.27
C PRO A 45 10.79 20.12 -7.96
N ALA A 46 11.56 19.15 -8.46
CA ALA A 46 11.03 17.96 -9.15
C ALA A 46 10.23 17.01 -8.24
N GLY A 47 10.38 17.12 -6.91
CA GLY A 47 9.59 16.38 -5.93
C GLY A 47 8.17 16.91 -5.72
N LEU A 48 7.88 18.16 -6.11
CA LEU A 48 6.52 18.71 -6.06
C LEU A 48 5.68 17.99 -7.10
N GLY A 49 4.68 17.21 -6.68
CA GLY A 49 3.76 16.56 -7.62
C GLY A 49 3.19 17.57 -8.63
N ARG A 50 2.90 17.12 -9.87
CA ARG A 50 2.55 17.99 -11.02
C ARG A 50 1.50 19.07 -10.70
N HIS A 51 0.48 18.70 -9.93
CA HIS A 51 -0.57 19.60 -9.46
C HIS A 51 -0.04 20.78 -8.62
N HIS A 52 0.72 20.48 -7.56
CA HIS A 52 1.25 21.52 -6.67
C HIS A 52 2.27 22.39 -7.38
N ARG A 53 3.08 21.80 -8.26
CA ARG A 53 4.06 22.55 -9.05
C ARG A 53 3.40 23.54 -10.00
N ALA A 54 2.30 23.16 -10.65
CA ALA A 54 1.54 24.05 -11.52
C ALA A 54 0.94 25.24 -10.75
N ILE A 55 0.28 24.98 -9.62
CA ILE A 55 -0.32 26.05 -8.81
C ILE A 55 0.76 26.98 -8.24
N ALA A 56 1.87 26.43 -7.75
CA ALA A 56 2.99 27.22 -7.25
C ALA A 56 3.56 28.12 -8.36
N ALA A 57 3.75 27.59 -9.57
CA ALA A 57 4.23 28.37 -10.71
C ALA A 57 3.32 29.58 -11.01
N HIS A 58 2.01 29.36 -11.18
CA HIS A 58 1.06 30.45 -11.44
C HIS A 58 1.07 31.51 -10.34
N ARG A 59 1.15 31.09 -9.08
CA ARG A 59 1.15 32.03 -7.96
C ARG A 59 2.44 32.84 -7.87
N LEU A 60 3.59 32.24 -8.15
CA LEU A 60 4.86 32.96 -8.18
C LEU A 60 4.82 34.07 -9.26
N VAL A 61 4.23 33.77 -10.42
CA VAL A 61 4.05 34.76 -11.48
C VAL A 61 3.09 35.88 -11.07
N GLN A 62 1.93 35.54 -10.53
CA GLN A 62 0.96 36.56 -10.06
C GLN A 62 1.54 37.45 -8.95
N ARG A 63 2.39 36.91 -8.09
CA ARG A 63 3.07 37.66 -7.02
C ARG A 63 4.25 38.50 -7.49
N ALA A 64 4.74 38.27 -8.70
CA ALA A 64 5.78 39.11 -9.28
C ALA A 64 5.23 40.49 -9.67
N LEU A 65 3.90 40.67 -9.73
CA LEU A 65 3.31 41.98 -9.92
C LEU A 65 3.57 42.85 -8.67
N PRO A 66 4.23 44.00 -8.82
CA PRO A 66 4.63 44.82 -7.70
C PRO A 66 3.47 45.72 -7.22
N SER A 67 3.49 46.10 -5.94
CA SER A 67 2.56 47.09 -5.36
C SER A 67 3.04 48.54 -5.52
N SER A 68 4.21 48.75 -6.11
CA SER A 68 4.86 50.05 -6.33
C SER A 68 5.75 49.96 -7.57
N PRO A 69 6.13 51.07 -8.20
CA PRO A 69 7.01 51.03 -9.38
C PRO A 69 8.31 50.27 -9.10
N LEU A 70 8.72 49.41 -10.03
CA LEU A 70 9.97 48.63 -9.91
C LEU A 70 11.13 49.36 -10.57
N ASP A 71 12.34 49.15 -10.05
CA ASP A 71 13.53 49.64 -10.73
C ASP A 71 13.61 49.04 -12.13
N GLY A 72 13.74 49.92 -13.13
CA GLY A 72 13.80 49.50 -14.52
C GLY A 72 15.01 48.64 -14.79
N ARG A 73 14.84 47.67 -15.68
CA ARG A 73 15.95 46.93 -16.31
C ARG A 73 16.04 47.31 -17.78
N GLN A 74 17.22 47.12 -18.36
CA GLN A 74 17.46 47.37 -19.78
C GLN A 74 16.50 46.57 -20.69
N ASP A 75 16.07 45.38 -20.23
CA ASP A 75 15.15 44.50 -20.95
C ASP A 75 13.65 44.86 -20.72
N GLY A 76 13.36 46.05 -20.18
CA GLY A 76 12.02 46.56 -19.95
C GLY A 76 11.21 45.85 -18.85
N PRO A 77 9.89 46.11 -18.76
CA PRO A 77 9.01 45.57 -17.73
C PRO A 77 9.02 44.03 -17.63
N TYR A 78 9.14 43.34 -18.77
CA TYR A 78 9.24 41.90 -18.81
C TYR A 78 10.50 41.36 -18.13
N GLY A 79 11.67 41.99 -18.38
CA GLY A 79 12.93 41.58 -17.77
C GLY A 79 12.93 41.70 -16.25
N VAL A 80 12.25 42.72 -15.73
CA VAL A 80 12.04 42.90 -14.29
C VAL A 80 11.19 41.76 -13.72
N LEU A 81 10.03 41.48 -14.31
CA LEU A 81 9.14 40.38 -13.88
C LEU A 81 9.83 39.02 -13.95
N ARG A 82 10.60 38.77 -15.01
CA ARG A 82 11.36 37.53 -15.21
C ARG A 82 12.35 37.29 -14.08
N LEU A 83 13.08 38.33 -13.66
CA LEU A 83 14.02 38.25 -12.54
C LEU A 83 13.30 37.95 -11.22
N GLU A 84 12.18 38.63 -10.93
CA GLU A 84 11.43 38.43 -9.70
C GLU A 84 10.82 37.03 -9.61
N VAL A 85 10.25 36.51 -10.71
CA VAL A 85 9.77 35.13 -10.80
C VAL A 85 10.90 34.14 -10.56
N LEU A 86 12.08 34.37 -11.17
CA LEU A 86 13.23 33.49 -11.03
C LEU A 86 13.78 33.45 -9.60
N LYS A 87 13.96 34.62 -8.96
CA LYS A 87 14.34 34.74 -7.54
C LYS A 87 13.39 33.94 -6.66
N ALA A 88 12.08 34.13 -6.85
CA ALA A 88 11.08 33.48 -6.04
C ALA A 88 11.04 31.95 -6.27
N ALA A 89 11.24 31.49 -7.51
CA ALA A 89 11.31 30.06 -7.83
C ALA A 89 12.57 29.39 -7.28
N MET A 90 13.74 30.06 -7.31
CA MET A 90 14.98 29.50 -6.75
C MET A 90 14.96 29.45 -5.22
N ALA A 91 14.36 30.45 -4.57
CA ALA A 91 14.18 30.48 -3.12
C ALA A 91 13.19 29.42 -2.60
N PHE A 92 12.35 28.84 -3.46
CA PHE A 92 11.30 27.90 -3.06
C PHE A 92 11.84 26.64 -2.36
N GLY A 93 12.95 26.07 -2.83
CA GLY A 93 13.53 24.82 -2.31
C GLY A 93 14.56 24.98 -1.17
N GLY A 94 14.94 26.22 -0.81
CA GLY A 94 15.96 26.50 0.21
C GLY A 94 15.42 26.72 1.62
N ARG A 95 14.09 26.74 1.81
CA ARG A 95 13.44 27.25 3.04
C ARG A 95 12.92 26.14 3.98
N GLY A 96 13.26 24.88 3.70
CA GLY A 96 12.89 23.73 4.52
C GLY A 96 11.42 23.32 4.43
N ARG A 97 11.11 22.07 4.83
CA ARG A 97 9.78 21.44 4.68
C ARG A 97 8.63 22.19 5.36
N ILE A 98 8.92 22.93 6.42
CA ILE A 98 7.93 23.70 7.19
C ILE A 98 7.46 24.92 6.38
N HIS A 99 8.38 25.62 5.72
CA HIS A 99 8.04 26.76 4.88
C HIS A 99 7.32 26.32 3.60
N GLU A 100 7.68 25.16 3.04
CA GLU A 100 6.96 24.55 1.92
C GLU A 100 5.50 24.24 2.29
N ALA A 101 5.26 23.65 3.47
CA ALA A 101 3.91 23.37 3.98
C ALA A 101 3.09 24.65 4.26
N LEU A 102 3.74 25.71 4.76
CA LEU A 102 3.11 27.02 4.97
C LEU A 102 2.76 27.73 3.65
N GLU A 103 3.59 27.58 2.62
CA GLU A 103 3.30 28.10 1.29
C GLU A 103 2.18 27.31 0.60
N GLU A 104 2.09 25.99 0.82
CA GLU A 104 0.96 25.15 0.36
C GLU A 104 -0.40 25.59 0.93
N LEU A 105 -0.44 26.14 2.15
CA LEU A 105 -1.66 26.67 2.76
C LEU A 105 -2.17 27.95 2.07
N ARG A 106 -1.29 28.67 1.39
CA ARG A 106 -1.59 29.95 0.75
C ARG A 106 -1.83 29.83 -0.76
N LEU A 107 -1.74 28.62 -1.33
CA LEU A 107 -2.03 28.37 -2.75
C LEU A 107 -3.55 28.44 -2.99
N PRO A 108 -4.02 29.04 -4.09
CA PRO A 108 -5.44 29.05 -4.42
C PRO A 108 -5.97 27.61 -4.52
N ARG A 109 -6.97 27.29 -3.69
CA ARG A 109 -7.55 25.95 -3.59
C ARG A 109 -8.81 25.86 -4.44
N VAL A 110 -8.78 25.05 -5.48
CA VAL A 110 -10.00 24.67 -6.21
C VAL A 110 -10.64 23.49 -5.49
N LEU A 111 -11.68 23.78 -4.70
CA LEU A 111 -12.41 22.76 -3.94
C LEU A 111 -13.08 21.76 -4.88
N GLY A 112 -12.69 20.50 -4.80
CA GLY A 112 -13.32 19.43 -5.59
C GLY A 112 -12.65 19.11 -6.91
N LEU A 113 -11.65 19.88 -7.34
CA LEU A 113 -10.96 19.69 -8.63
C LEU A 113 -9.43 19.69 -8.45
N ARG A 114 -8.74 18.82 -9.19
CA ARG A 114 -7.29 18.80 -9.36
C ARG A 114 -6.95 19.31 -10.75
N LEU A 115 -6.03 20.27 -10.79
CA LEU A 115 -5.38 20.76 -12.00
C LEU A 115 -4.24 19.80 -12.34
N ASN A 116 -4.34 19.11 -13.48
CA ASN A 116 -3.22 18.37 -14.06
C ASN A 116 -2.80 19.09 -15.34
N PRO A 117 -1.57 19.63 -15.43
CA PRO A 117 -1.03 20.08 -16.71
C PRO A 117 -1.18 18.97 -17.76
N ARG A 118 -1.52 19.34 -18.99
CA ARG A 118 -1.56 18.39 -20.11
C ARG A 118 -0.25 17.60 -20.13
N ALA A 119 -0.35 16.28 -20.15
CA ALA A 119 0.84 15.45 -20.32
C ALA A 119 1.20 15.51 -21.81
N GLY A 120 2.36 16.05 -22.14
CA GLY A 120 2.92 15.82 -23.47
C GLY A 120 3.26 14.36 -23.70
N GLY A 121 3.58 14.03 -24.95
CA GLY A 121 4.04 12.70 -25.33
C GLY A 121 5.31 12.28 -24.59
N GLU A 122 5.81 11.08 -24.90
CA GLU A 122 6.95 10.47 -24.20
C GLU A 122 8.20 11.35 -24.17
N ALA A 123 8.41 12.16 -25.22
CA ALA A 123 9.53 13.12 -25.30
C ALA A 123 9.47 14.22 -24.21
N GLU A 124 8.29 14.77 -23.92
CA GLU A 124 8.11 15.77 -22.85
C GLU A 124 8.33 15.13 -21.47
N ALA A 125 7.83 13.91 -21.28
CA ALA A 125 8.04 13.16 -20.04
C ALA A 125 9.52 12.81 -19.82
N ALA A 126 10.26 12.47 -20.89
CA ALA A 126 11.70 12.24 -20.86
C ALA A 126 12.48 13.52 -20.53
N LEU A 127 12.10 14.65 -21.14
CA LEU A 127 12.70 15.96 -20.85
C LEU A 127 12.48 16.39 -19.40
N LEU A 128 11.25 16.34 -18.89
CA LEU A 128 10.95 16.68 -17.50
C LEU A 128 11.68 15.77 -16.50
N ARG A 129 11.95 14.51 -16.87
CA ARG A 129 12.75 13.59 -16.05
C ARG A 129 14.22 13.95 -16.05
N ALA A 130 14.79 14.27 -17.21
CA ALA A 130 16.18 14.72 -17.34
C ALA A 130 16.42 16.06 -16.62
N LEU A 131 15.49 17.00 -16.72
CA LEU A 131 15.55 18.25 -15.97
C LEU A 131 15.39 18.01 -14.47
N GLY A 132 14.56 17.03 -14.07
CA GLY A 132 14.31 16.70 -12.68
C GLY A 132 15.55 16.22 -11.90
N SER A 133 16.57 15.68 -12.57
CA SER A 133 17.86 15.30 -11.96
C SER A 133 18.85 16.45 -11.82
N LEU A 134 18.58 17.61 -12.42
CA LEU A 134 19.46 18.78 -12.34
C LEU A 134 19.21 19.63 -11.09
N PRO A 135 20.23 20.36 -10.60
CA PRO A 135 20.04 21.43 -9.63
C PRO A 135 19.06 22.51 -10.11
N THR A 136 18.42 23.22 -9.18
CA THR A 136 17.41 24.26 -9.47
C THR A 136 17.94 25.34 -10.42
N ALA A 137 19.17 25.82 -10.22
CA ALA A 137 19.78 26.83 -11.08
C ALA A 137 20.01 26.31 -12.52
N ALA A 138 20.39 25.03 -12.67
CA ALA A 138 20.58 24.41 -13.98
C ALA A 138 19.25 24.19 -14.73
N ARG A 139 18.16 23.85 -14.01
CA ARG A 139 16.81 23.82 -14.60
C ARG A 139 16.37 25.19 -15.11
N ALA A 140 16.64 26.25 -14.34
CA ALA A 140 16.37 27.63 -14.76
C ALA A 140 17.21 28.03 -15.98
N ALA A 141 18.51 27.73 -15.96
CA ALA A 141 19.42 27.98 -17.08
C ALA A 141 18.92 27.32 -18.38
N TYR A 142 18.42 26.09 -18.30
CA TYR A 142 17.84 25.40 -19.44
C TYR A 142 16.68 26.18 -20.08
N VAL A 143 15.74 26.71 -19.28
CA VAL A 143 14.62 27.50 -19.80
C VAL A 143 15.11 28.83 -20.39
N LEU A 144 16.06 29.51 -19.73
CA LEU A 144 16.58 30.79 -20.19
C LEU A 144 17.28 30.67 -21.55
N LEU A 145 18.03 29.58 -21.76
CA LEU A 145 18.74 29.33 -23.01
C LEU A 145 17.82 28.82 -24.12
N THR A 146 16.84 27.95 -23.80
CA THR A 146 16.05 27.24 -24.82
C THR A 146 14.69 27.87 -25.13
N VAL A 147 14.03 28.48 -24.13
CA VAL A 147 12.70 29.08 -24.28
C VAL A 147 12.81 30.58 -24.43
N GLU A 148 13.59 31.21 -23.54
CA GLU A 148 13.79 32.65 -23.56
C GLU A 148 14.83 33.09 -24.60
N GLN A 149 15.61 32.12 -25.13
CA GLN A 149 16.66 32.31 -26.13
C GLN A 149 17.66 33.41 -25.74
N LEU A 150 17.92 33.55 -24.45
CA LEU A 150 18.92 34.50 -23.96
C LEU A 150 20.32 34.00 -24.28
N PRO A 151 21.24 34.88 -24.68
CA PRO A 151 22.63 34.51 -24.83
C PRO A 151 23.23 34.13 -23.47
N GLU A 152 24.26 33.29 -23.50
CA GLU A 152 24.90 32.76 -22.29
C GLU A 152 25.36 33.85 -21.29
N PRO A 153 25.97 34.98 -21.71
CA PRO A 153 26.35 36.05 -20.79
C PRO A 153 25.17 36.63 -20.02
N GLU A 154 24.04 36.85 -20.69
CA GLU A 154 22.81 37.39 -20.09
C GLU A 154 22.15 36.36 -19.17
N THR A 155 22.15 35.09 -19.56
CA THR A 155 21.65 34.00 -18.71
C THR A 155 22.42 33.90 -17.40
N ARG A 156 23.76 33.98 -17.46
CA ARG A 156 24.60 33.97 -16.25
C ARG A 156 24.35 35.18 -15.36
N ALA A 157 24.24 36.37 -15.95
CA ALA A 157 23.94 37.59 -15.21
C ALA A 157 22.57 37.52 -14.52
N LEU A 158 21.57 36.92 -15.17
CA LEU A 158 20.23 36.76 -14.61
C LEU A 158 20.18 35.72 -13.49
N LEU A 159 20.90 34.60 -13.63
CA LEU A 159 21.03 33.58 -12.58
C LEU A 159 21.77 34.12 -11.35
N ASP A 160 22.84 34.89 -11.58
CA ASP A 160 23.61 35.57 -10.52
C ASP A 160 22.73 36.56 -9.76
N ALA A 161 22.04 37.46 -10.49
CA ALA A 161 21.09 38.42 -9.90
C ALA A 161 19.93 37.74 -9.15
N ALA A 162 19.62 36.49 -9.48
CA ALA A 162 18.58 35.73 -8.81
C ALA A 162 19.09 34.90 -7.61
N GLY A 163 20.41 34.88 -7.36
CA GLY A 163 21.04 34.23 -6.21
C GLY A 163 21.55 32.81 -6.47
N ALA A 164 21.86 32.44 -7.72
CA ALA A 164 22.46 31.14 -8.02
C ALA A 164 23.93 31.09 -7.54
N PRO A 165 24.35 30.03 -6.82
CA PRO A 165 25.70 29.95 -6.24
C PRO A 165 26.82 29.77 -7.27
N ASP A 166 26.55 29.09 -8.38
CA ASP A 166 27.47 28.97 -9.53
C ASP A 166 26.69 29.07 -10.86
N PRO A 167 26.52 30.30 -11.40
CA PRO A 167 25.84 30.52 -12.67
C PRO A 167 26.53 29.86 -13.86
N ARG A 168 27.87 29.68 -13.82
CA ARG A 168 28.65 29.10 -14.93
C ARG A 168 28.47 27.59 -14.98
N GLU A 169 28.48 26.92 -13.83
CA GLU A 169 28.10 25.51 -13.77
C GLU A 169 26.67 25.34 -14.27
N ALA A 170 25.71 26.13 -13.77
CA ALA A 170 24.30 25.95 -14.09
C ALA A 170 24.03 25.98 -15.62
N VAL A 171 24.70 26.88 -16.36
CA VAL A 171 24.64 26.93 -17.83
C VAL A 171 25.29 25.70 -18.46
N ARG A 172 26.47 25.25 -17.98
CA ARG A 172 27.11 24.03 -18.48
C ARG A 172 26.25 22.78 -18.27
N ALA A 173 25.66 22.63 -17.08
CA ALA A 173 24.76 21.52 -16.76
C ALA A 173 23.50 21.55 -17.64
N ALA A 174 22.95 22.73 -17.91
CA ALA A 174 21.83 22.88 -18.83
C ALA A 174 22.19 22.49 -20.27
N ALA A 175 23.36 22.91 -20.76
CA ALA A 175 23.83 22.57 -22.11
C ALA A 175 24.12 21.06 -22.30
N ALA A 176 24.37 20.33 -21.21
CA ALA A 176 24.60 18.89 -21.24
C ALA A 176 23.32 18.05 -21.38
N VAL A 177 22.13 18.65 -21.26
CA VAL A 177 20.84 17.93 -21.38
C VAL A 177 20.62 17.52 -22.84
N ARG A 178 20.62 16.20 -23.09
CA ARG A 178 20.25 15.59 -24.38
C ARG A 178 19.05 14.69 -24.18
N VAL A 179 18.03 14.81 -25.03
CA VAL A 179 16.89 13.88 -25.07
C VAL A 179 16.93 13.11 -26.39
N PRO A 180 16.82 11.76 -26.39
CA PRO A 180 16.86 10.99 -27.62
C PRO A 180 15.67 11.34 -28.53
N ALA A 181 15.93 11.65 -29.81
CA ALA A 181 14.87 11.76 -30.81
C ALA A 181 14.28 10.37 -31.09
N GLN A 182 12.96 10.25 -31.14
CA GLN A 182 12.31 9.03 -31.61
C GLN A 182 12.58 8.87 -33.12
N GLY A 183 13.39 7.87 -33.48
CA GLY A 183 13.35 7.25 -34.82
C GLY A 183 14.12 7.90 -35.98
N GLY A 184 15.14 8.73 -35.76
CA GLY A 184 15.95 9.26 -36.87
C GLY A 184 17.41 9.50 -36.52
N THR A 185 18.34 9.13 -37.41
CA THR A 185 19.79 9.37 -37.37
C THR A 185 20.16 10.83 -37.68
N GLY A 186 19.41 11.80 -37.14
CA GLY A 186 19.71 13.22 -37.22
C GLY A 186 20.47 13.72 -35.99
N PRO A 187 21.16 14.88 -36.06
CA PRO A 187 21.78 15.49 -34.89
C PRO A 187 20.72 15.77 -33.82
N ALA A 188 21.04 15.48 -32.56
CA ALA A 188 20.14 15.68 -31.41
C ALA A 188 19.76 17.16 -31.31
N VAL A 189 18.56 17.52 -31.75
CA VAL A 189 17.97 18.84 -31.52
C VAL A 189 17.54 18.89 -30.04
N PRO A 190 17.86 19.96 -29.27
CA PRO A 190 17.33 20.11 -27.92
C PRO A 190 15.80 20.04 -27.98
N PRO A 191 15.14 19.16 -27.22
CA PRO A 191 13.69 19.15 -27.21
C PRO A 191 13.22 20.51 -26.70
N ALA A 192 12.43 21.21 -27.52
CA ALA A 192 11.94 22.51 -27.13
C ALA A 192 10.96 22.31 -25.95
N VAL A 193 11.24 22.97 -24.82
CA VAL A 193 10.22 23.21 -23.78
C VAL A 193 9.06 24.07 -24.34
N GLY A 194 9.16 24.52 -25.61
CA GLY A 194 8.12 25.21 -26.36
C GLY A 194 6.75 24.53 -26.30
N ASP A 195 6.72 23.20 -26.28
CA ASP A 195 5.49 22.41 -26.26
C ASP A 195 4.95 22.16 -24.84
N LEU A 196 5.77 22.36 -23.80
CA LEU A 196 5.35 22.25 -22.41
C LEU A 196 4.56 23.52 -22.03
N ASP A 197 3.23 23.46 -22.10
CA ASP A 197 2.38 24.55 -21.64
C ASP A 197 1.72 24.23 -20.29
N PRO A 198 2.30 24.70 -19.15
CA PRO A 198 1.70 24.52 -17.84
C PRO A 198 0.38 25.28 -17.65
N CYS A 199 0.03 26.22 -18.54
CA CYS A 199 -1.26 26.90 -18.54
C CYS A 199 -2.39 26.03 -19.11
N THR A 200 -2.07 25.00 -19.90
CA THR A 200 -3.07 24.02 -20.35
C THR A 200 -3.32 22.95 -19.28
N VAL A 201 -4.43 23.11 -18.57
CA VAL A 201 -4.77 22.24 -17.43
C VAL A 201 -6.02 21.43 -17.69
N HIS A 202 -5.94 20.12 -17.47
CA HIS A 202 -7.10 19.25 -17.36
C HIS A 202 -7.65 19.31 -15.93
N LEU A 203 -8.89 19.76 -15.80
CA LEU A 203 -9.65 19.67 -14.57
C LEU A 203 -10.12 18.22 -14.38
N ARG A 204 -9.64 17.57 -13.34
CA ARG A 204 -10.14 16.26 -12.89
C ARG A 204 -10.79 16.39 -11.53
N PRO A 205 -11.80 15.58 -11.19
CA PRO A 205 -12.32 15.57 -9.82
C PRO A 205 -11.19 15.24 -8.85
N THR A 206 -11.11 15.98 -7.73
CA THR A 206 -10.41 15.47 -6.55
C THR A 206 -11.07 14.18 -6.14
N ASP A 207 -10.30 13.22 -5.61
CA ASP A 207 -10.82 11.98 -5.01
C ASP A 207 -12.13 12.22 -4.25
N LEU A 208 -13.26 11.88 -4.90
CA LEU A 208 -14.61 12.25 -4.46
C LEU A 208 -14.97 11.53 -3.15
N LEU A 209 -14.31 10.41 -2.87
CA LEU A 209 -14.46 9.63 -1.64
C LEU A 209 -13.80 10.33 -0.44
N ARG A 210 -12.68 11.04 -0.65
CA ARG A 210 -12.03 11.84 0.41
C ARG A 210 -12.79 13.14 0.72
N ARG A 211 -13.44 13.76 -0.28
CA ARG A 211 -14.25 14.98 -0.09
C ARG A 211 -15.49 14.72 0.78
N ARG A 212 -16.15 13.58 0.61
CA ARG A 212 -17.31 13.17 1.42
C ARG A 212 -16.95 12.92 2.90
N LYS A 213 -15.70 12.54 3.18
CA LYS A 213 -15.16 12.45 4.55
C LYS A 213 -14.80 13.81 5.15
N ARG A 214 -14.23 14.75 4.38
CA ARG A 214 -13.81 16.07 4.89
C ARG A 214 -14.96 17.09 5.05
N ALA A 215 -16.00 17.01 4.22
CA ALA A 215 -17.21 17.84 4.37
C ALA A 215 -17.95 17.55 5.69
N ARG A 216 -17.88 16.29 6.18
CA ARG A 216 -18.42 15.91 7.50
C ARG A 216 -17.63 16.48 8.68
N ILE A 217 -16.37 16.86 8.47
CA ILE A 217 -15.49 17.45 9.50
C ILE A 217 -15.67 18.98 9.57
N GLY A 218 -15.93 19.64 8.43
CA GLY A 218 -16.16 21.09 8.38
C GLY A 218 -17.43 21.56 9.09
N ALA A 219 -18.50 20.76 9.08
CA ALA A 219 -19.74 21.06 9.80
C ALA A 219 -19.58 21.03 11.33
N VAL A 220 -18.54 20.34 11.85
CA VAL A 220 -18.21 20.29 13.27
C VAL A 220 -17.45 21.55 13.70
N ALA A 221 -16.65 22.16 12.80
CA ALA A 221 -15.82 23.32 13.14
C ALA A 221 -16.61 24.61 13.34
N THR A 222 -17.70 24.84 12.59
CA THR A 222 -18.60 26.00 12.81
C THR A 222 -19.37 25.89 14.13
N ALA A 223 -19.73 24.68 14.56
CA ALA A 223 -20.30 24.45 15.89
C ALA A 223 -19.28 24.71 17.02
N VAL A 224 -18.00 24.42 16.79
CA VAL A 224 -16.91 24.67 17.74
C VAL A 224 -16.55 26.15 17.85
N VAL A 225 -16.64 26.96 16.79
CA VAL A 225 -16.41 28.41 16.87
C VAL A 225 -17.53 29.13 17.62
N ALA A 226 -18.78 28.70 17.45
CA ALA A 226 -19.91 29.20 18.24
C ALA A 226 -19.78 28.82 19.73
N ALA A 227 -19.25 27.62 20.03
CA ALA A 227 -18.92 27.21 21.39
C ALA A 227 -17.66 27.94 21.94
N GLY A 228 -16.71 28.27 21.08
CA GLY A 228 -15.46 28.97 21.43
C GLY A 228 -15.66 30.42 21.85
N ALA A 229 -16.63 31.13 21.27
CA ALA A 229 -16.99 32.48 21.71
C ALA A 229 -17.59 32.51 23.13
N VAL A 230 -18.23 31.41 23.55
CA VAL A 230 -18.75 31.22 24.92
C VAL A 230 -17.61 30.88 25.90
N ILE A 231 -16.56 30.21 25.43
CA ILE A 231 -15.41 29.79 26.24
C ILE A 231 -14.36 30.91 26.39
N ALA A 232 -14.19 31.76 25.37
CA ALA A 232 -13.27 32.91 25.40
C ALA A 232 -13.68 33.99 26.43
N ALA A 233 -14.94 34.01 26.87
CA ALA A 233 -15.43 34.86 27.95
C ALA A 233 -15.03 34.37 29.35
N LEU A 234 -14.53 33.13 29.49
CA LEU A 234 -14.36 32.47 30.79
C LEU A 234 -12.92 32.21 31.22
N THR A 235 -11.90 32.50 30.38
CA THR A 235 -10.52 32.11 30.71
C THR A 235 -9.46 33.08 30.19
N THR A 236 -9.54 34.36 30.59
CA THR A 236 -8.38 35.26 30.53
C THR A 236 -7.45 34.98 31.72
N GLY A 237 -6.59 33.97 31.57
CA GLY A 237 -5.49 33.69 32.50
C GLY A 237 -4.31 33.08 31.75
N GLY A 238 -3.31 33.92 31.47
CA GLY A 238 -2.18 33.63 30.58
C GLY A 238 -1.10 32.73 31.18
N GLY A 239 -0.17 32.29 30.32
CA GLY A 239 1.03 31.57 30.74
C GLY A 239 1.68 30.80 29.60
N SER A 240 2.53 31.49 28.85
CA SER A 240 3.34 31.02 27.71
C SER A 240 4.19 29.78 28.01
N SER A 241 4.33 28.87 27.04
CA SER A 241 5.31 27.78 27.07
C SER A 241 6.33 27.91 25.95
N HIS A 242 7.60 27.96 26.35
CA HIS A 242 8.78 27.91 25.49
C HIS A 242 9.05 26.50 24.96
N ALA A 243 9.61 26.52 23.74
CA ALA A 243 10.40 25.57 22.98
C ALA A 243 10.71 24.15 23.53
N TYR A 244 10.48 23.22 22.61
CA TYR A 244 10.96 21.84 22.45
C TYR A 244 12.30 21.48 23.09
N THR A 245 12.24 20.47 23.95
CA THR A 245 13.29 19.45 24.10
C THR A 245 12.70 18.08 23.78
N ALA A 246 13.49 17.22 23.12
CA ALA A 246 13.09 15.87 22.76
C ALA A 246 12.90 15.03 24.04
N ALA A 247 11.65 14.83 24.44
CA ALA A 247 11.27 13.92 25.51
C ALA A 247 10.74 12.60 24.94
N GLY A 248 10.92 11.51 25.69
CA GLY A 248 10.48 10.16 25.34
C GLY A 248 8.99 10.08 25.01
N ALA A 249 8.58 8.89 24.53
CA ALA A 249 7.21 8.58 24.14
C ALA A 249 6.19 9.30 25.04
N PRO A 250 5.28 10.12 24.49
CA PRO A 250 4.32 10.82 25.32
C PRO A 250 3.55 9.77 26.13
N GLY A 251 3.50 9.96 27.45
CA GLY A 251 2.66 9.15 28.31
C GLY A 251 1.24 9.12 27.75
N ALA A 252 0.61 7.95 27.77
CA ALA A 252 -0.78 7.83 27.36
C ALA A 252 -1.59 8.88 28.14
N ASP A 253 -2.43 9.66 27.44
CA ASP A 253 -3.37 10.59 28.08
C ASP A 253 -4.13 9.81 29.17
N PRO A 254 -4.17 10.26 30.43
CA PRO A 254 -4.84 9.55 31.53
C PRO A 254 -6.28 9.12 31.20
N HIS A 255 -6.98 9.87 30.35
CA HIS A 255 -8.32 9.52 29.88
C HIS A 255 -8.37 8.25 29.01
N THR A 256 -7.27 7.89 28.35
CA THR A 256 -7.16 6.64 27.56
C THR A 256 -7.04 5.39 28.42
N LEU A 257 -6.63 5.55 29.69
CA LEU A 257 -6.49 4.47 30.67
C LEU A 257 -7.71 4.34 31.58
N ASP A 258 -8.72 5.19 31.41
CA ASP A 258 -9.96 5.13 32.18
C ASP A 258 -10.91 4.05 31.62
N PRO A 259 -11.25 3.00 32.39
CA PRO A 259 -12.24 2.00 31.98
C PRO A 259 -13.62 2.57 31.66
N ALA A 260 -13.98 3.72 32.23
CA ALA A 260 -15.25 4.39 31.95
C ALA A 260 -15.29 5.03 30.55
N ALA A 261 -14.12 5.34 29.97
CA ALA A 261 -13.98 5.91 28.63
C ALA A 261 -14.00 4.86 27.50
N LEU A 262 -13.96 3.56 27.84
CA LEU A 262 -13.96 2.47 26.85
C LEU A 262 -15.17 2.57 25.91
N VAL A 263 -14.91 2.44 24.61
CA VAL A 263 -15.98 2.42 23.61
C VAL A 263 -16.73 1.09 23.70
N ARG A 264 -18.06 1.16 23.83
CA ARG A 264 -18.95 -0.01 23.88
C ARG A 264 -19.99 0.09 22.78
N VAL A 265 -19.92 -0.87 21.85
CA VAL A 265 -20.84 -0.93 20.70
C VAL A 265 -22.15 -1.59 21.12
N PRO A 266 -23.32 -1.02 20.78
CA PRO A 266 -24.62 -1.66 21.01
C PRO A 266 -24.72 -3.03 20.34
N ALA A 267 -25.29 -4.02 21.04
CA ALA A 267 -25.36 -5.42 20.57
C ALA A 267 -26.04 -5.62 19.21
N GLY A 268 -26.96 -4.73 18.83
CA GLY A 268 -27.66 -4.78 17.54
C GLY A 268 -26.98 -3.99 16.41
N GLN A 269 -25.89 -3.24 16.67
CA GLN A 269 -25.32 -2.30 15.69
C GLN A 269 -24.89 -2.99 14.39
N TRP A 270 -24.41 -4.24 14.47
CA TRP A 270 -24.02 -5.01 13.30
C TRP A 270 -25.18 -5.22 12.30
N LYS A 271 -26.44 -5.19 12.74
CA LYS A 271 -27.61 -5.30 11.85
C LYS A 271 -27.88 -4.04 11.04
N ALA A 272 -27.32 -2.91 11.44
CA ALA A 272 -27.60 -1.58 10.89
C ALA A 272 -26.37 -0.90 10.25
N THR A 273 -25.29 -1.66 10.01
CA THR A 273 -24.04 -1.14 9.44
C THR A 273 -23.69 -1.88 8.15
N ALA A 274 -22.96 -1.22 7.26
CA ALA A 274 -22.31 -1.89 6.13
C ALA A 274 -20.87 -2.32 6.45
N ARG A 275 -20.35 -1.95 7.62
CA ARG A 275 -19.03 -2.34 8.11
C ARG A 275 -19.14 -3.59 8.95
N MET A 276 -18.96 -4.73 8.30
CA MET A 276 -18.87 -6.04 8.96
C MET A 276 -17.41 -6.29 9.34
N ASP A 277 -16.98 -5.56 10.38
CA ASP A 277 -15.63 -5.65 10.96
C ASP A 277 -15.70 -5.50 12.50
N PHE A 278 -14.55 -5.46 13.17
CA PHE A 278 -14.48 -5.33 14.63
C PHE A 278 -15.15 -4.05 15.19
N SER A 279 -15.37 -3.02 14.37
CA SER A 279 -16.12 -1.82 14.82
C SER A 279 -17.61 -2.07 15.07
N ALA A 280 -18.13 -3.22 14.64
CA ALA A 280 -19.51 -3.65 14.86
C ALA A 280 -19.66 -4.67 16.01
N TRP A 281 -18.56 -5.03 16.69
CA TRP A 281 -18.56 -6.02 17.76
C TRP A 281 -18.95 -5.41 19.12
N PRO A 282 -20.00 -5.89 19.79
CA PRO A 282 -20.30 -5.48 21.15
C PRO A 282 -19.31 -6.07 22.16
N ALA A 283 -19.21 -5.44 23.34
CA ALA A 283 -18.50 -6.01 24.48
C ALA A 283 -19.26 -7.24 25.01
N ARG A 284 -18.58 -8.39 25.15
CA ARG A 284 -19.16 -9.65 25.66
C ARG A 284 -18.26 -10.31 26.72
N GLY A 285 -18.81 -11.27 27.47
CA GLY A 285 -18.13 -11.97 28.56
C GLY A 285 -18.60 -11.53 29.96
N ASN A 286 -18.32 -12.35 30.96
CA ASN A 286 -18.79 -12.17 32.33
C ASN A 286 -18.03 -11.09 33.14
N ARG A 287 -16.90 -10.59 32.64
CA ARG A 287 -16.04 -9.57 33.30
C ARG A 287 -16.10 -8.19 32.65
N VAL A 288 -17.01 -7.94 31.71
CA VAL A 288 -17.12 -6.65 30.99
C VAL A 288 -17.40 -5.43 31.88
N LYS A 289 -17.81 -5.64 33.13
CA LYS A 289 -18.06 -4.59 34.14
C LYS A 289 -16.97 -4.53 35.24
N ASP A 290 -15.96 -5.39 35.18
CA ASP A 290 -14.87 -5.44 36.16
C ASP A 290 -13.88 -4.31 35.89
N THR A 291 -14.12 -3.15 36.51
CA THR A 291 -13.31 -1.93 36.26
C THR A 291 -11.87 -2.09 36.73
N ALA A 292 -11.61 -2.92 37.75
CA ALA A 292 -10.27 -3.17 38.25
C ALA A 292 -9.44 -4.01 37.26
N LEU A 293 -10.05 -5.05 36.68
CA LEU A 293 -9.45 -5.83 35.60
C LEU A 293 -9.19 -4.96 34.36
N LEU A 294 -10.20 -4.20 33.92
CA LEU A 294 -10.10 -3.37 32.72
C LEU A 294 -9.03 -2.28 32.86
N ARG A 295 -8.93 -1.63 34.03
CA ARG A 295 -7.88 -0.63 34.30
C ARG A 295 -6.50 -1.26 34.21
N ARG A 296 -6.32 -2.41 34.86
CA ARG A 296 -5.04 -3.15 34.84
C ARG A 296 -4.63 -3.55 33.43
N ALA A 297 -5.57 -4.03 32.62
CA ALA A 297 -5.30 -4.41 31.24
C ALA A 297 -4.86 -3.20 30.39
N LEU A 298 -5.48 -2.02 30.60
CA LEU A 298 -5.08 -0.76 29.94
C LEU A 298 -3.71 -0.28 30.40
N GLU A 299 -3.41 -0.35 31.70
CA GLU A 299 -2.10 0.00 32.27
C GLU A 299 -0.99 -0.91 31.72
N VAL A 300 -1.22 -2.22 31.67
CA VAL A 300 -0.27 -3.18 31.08
C VAL A 300 -0.06 -2.92 29.59
N TRP A 301 -1.10 -2.55 28.85
CA TRP A 301 -0.92 -2.14 27.45
C TRP A 301 -0.10 -0.84 27.34
N ALA A 302 -0.38 0.16 28.17
CA ALA A 302 0.34 1.43 28.12
C ALA A 302 1.83 1.28 28.46
N ALA A 303 2.14 0.45 29.46
CA ALA A 303 3.49 0.20 29.92
C ALA A 303 3.63 -1.24 30.45
N PRO A 304 3.94 -2.22 29.58
CA PRO A 304 4.07 -3.61 30.00
C PRO A 304 5.29 -3.79 30.93
N GLY A 305 5.06 -4.38 32.10
CA GLY A 305 6.12 -4.72 33.05
C GLY A 305 7.00 -5.88 32.56
N SER A 306 8.14 -6.10 33.23
CA SER A 306 9.10 -7.16 32.86
C SER A 306 8.56 -8.59 32.98
N SER A 307 7.51 -8.80 33.78
CA SER A 307 6.83 -10.09 33.93
C SER A 307 5.74 -10.36 32.90
N VAL A 308 5.53 -9.44 31.95
CA VAL A 308 4.50 -9.56 30.90
C VAL A 308 5.14 -10.09 29.62
N THR A 309 4.65 -11.23 29.14
CA THR A 309 5.06 -11.76 27.83
C THR A 309 4.36 -10.96 26.73
N VAL A 310 5.14 -10.24 25.92
CA VAL A 310 4.61 -9.41 24.83
C VAL A 310 4.83 -10.10 23.48
N SER A 311 3.74 -10.42 22.78
CA SER A 311 3.78 -10.96 21.42
C SER A 311 3.12 -10.00 20.43
N ALA A 312 3.51 -10.05 19.17
CA ALA A 312 2.87 -9.25 18.14
C ALA A 312 2.96 -9.93 16.77
N THR A 313 1.85 -9.96 16.04
CA THR A 313 1.84 -10.28 14.61
C THR A 313 2.87 -9.39 13.87
N PRO A 314 3.69 -9.93 12.96
CA PRO A 314 4.76 -9.16 12.30
C PRO A 314 4.27 -7.84 11.70
N GLY A 315 4.97 -6.74 11.99
CA GLY A 315 4.63 -5.39 11.52
C GLY A 315 3.61 -4.64 12.35
N THR A 316 3.08 -5.24 13.43
CA THR A 316 2.12 -4.57 14.34
C THR A 316 2.85 -3.65 15.33
N PRO A 317 2.51 -2.36 15.41
CA PRO A 317 3.02 -1.48 16.45
C PRO A 317 2.64 -2.00 17.84
N ARG A 318 3.54 -1.84 18.82
CA ARG A 318 3.33 -2.22 20.23
C ARG A 318 3.17 -1.00 21.15
N THR A 319 2.90 0.16 20.58
CA THR A 319 2.69 1.40 21.33
C THR A 319 1.44 1.30 22.21
N GLY A 320 1.39 2.09 23.29
CA GLY A 320 0.19 2.24 24.11
C GLY A 320 -1.02 2.78 23.32
N PRO A 321 -2.21 2.76 23.93
CA PRO A 321 -3.41 3.32 23.31
C PRO A 321 -3.29 4.84 23.14
N THR A 322 -3.67 5.36 21.96
CA THR A 322 -3.65 6.81 21.67
C THR A 322 -5.03 7.47 21.81
N ALA A 323 -6.07 6.66 22.05
CA ALA A 323 -7.45 7.05 22.29
C ALA A 323 -8.11 5.91 23.10
N PRO A 324 -9.24 6.17 23.80
CA PRO A 324 -9.96 5.12 24.50
C PRO A 324 -10.36 3.97 23.54
N PRO A 325 -9.90 2.74 23.77
CA PRO A 325 -10.16 1.63 22.86
C PRO A 325 -11.58 1.10 23.03
N GLN A 326 -12.06 0.38 22.02
CA GLN A 326 -13.29 -0.40 22.09
C GLN A 326 -13.06 -1.69 22.86
N LEU A 327 -13.95 -2.00 23.81
CA LEU A 327 -13.96 -3.29 24.50
C LEU A 327 -14.71 -4.32 23.64
N LEU A 328 -14.05 -5.41 23.29
CA LEU A 328 -14.67 -6.54 22.56
C LEU A 328 -15.04 -7.67 23.51
N PHE A 329 -14.16 -7.98 24.47
CA PHE A 329 -14.36 -9.10 25.38
C PHE A 329 -13.70 -8.86 26.73
N ALA A 330 -14.34 -9.34 27.79
CA ALA A 330 -13.69 -9.56 29.07
C ALA A 330 -14.36 -10.75 29.79
N GLY A 331 -13.61 -11.80 30.07
CA GLY A 331 -14.14 -13.01 30.70
C GLY A 331 -13.09 -13.94 31.26
N ASP A 332 -13.55 -14.92 32.04
CA ASP A 332 -12.74 -16.03 32.54
C ASP A 332 -12.90 -17.24 31.60
N GLU A 333 -11.82 -17.68 30.98
CA GLU A 333 -11.76 -18.79 30.02
C GLU A 333 -10.69 -19.79 30.45
N ASP A 334 -11.10 -21.05 30.62
CA ASP A 334 -10.26 -22.10 31.22
C ASP A 334 -9.56 -21.59 32.50
N GLU A 335 -8.23 -21.52 32.51
CA GLU A 335 -7.39 -21.06 33.64
C GLU A 335 -6.92 -19.59 33.50
N ALA A 336 -7.46 -18.83 32.54
CA ALA A 336 -7.07 -17.45 32.26
C ALA A 336 -8.25 -16.46 32.38
N THR A 337 -7.96 -15.25 32.84
CA THR A 337 -8.85 -14.09 32.68
C THR A 337 -8.35 -13.27 31.49
N VAL A 338 -9.19 -13.09 30.48
CA VAL A 338 -8.84 -12.49 29.18
C VAL A 338 -9.62 -11.20 28.94
N VAL A 339 -8.95 -10.18 28.41
CA VAL A 339 -9.55 -8.93 27.95
C VAL A 339 -9.10 -8.65 26.52
N ILE A 340 -10.02 -8.32 25.62
CA ILE A 340 -9.74 -8.02 24.21
C ILE A 340 -10.23 -6.63 23.86
N PHE A 341 -9.33 -5.82 23.32
CA PHE A 341 -9.56 -4.46 22.86
C PHE A 341 -9.36 -4.30 21.36
N TYR A 342 -10.00 -3.26 20.80
CA TYR A 342 -9.78 -2.78 19.44
C TYR A 342 -9.61 -1.26 19.44
N ASP A 343 -8.49 -0.75 18.90
CA ASP A 343 -8.22 0.70 18.83
C ASP A 343 -8.55 1.34 17.48
N GLY A 344 -9.17 0.60 16.57
CA GLY A 344 -9.45 1.06 15.20
C GLY A 344 -8.40 0.63 14.18
N VAL A 345 -7.25 0.08 14.60
CA VAL A 345 -6.21 -0.44 13.67
C VAL A 345 -5.67 -1.82 14.04
N ARG A 346 -5.69 -2.21 15.31
CA ARG A 346 -5.19 -3.50 15.82
C ARG A 346 -6.07 -4.04 16.94
N ILE A 347 -5.99 -5.35 17.14
CA ILE A 347 -6.50 -6.05 18.31
C ILE A 347 -5.41 -6.13 19.36
N VAL A 348 -5.79 -5.95 20.61
CA VAL A 348 -4.92 -6.16 21.77
C VAL A 348 -5.59 -7.14 22.72
N ARG A 349 -4.93 -8.25 23.01
CA ARG A 349 -5.39 -9.25 23.99
C ARG A 349 -4.49 -9.19 25.21
N TYR A 350 -5.10 -8.95 26.36
CA TYR A 350 -4.47 -9.12 27.67
C TYR A 350 -4.98 -10.43 28.27
N ALA A 351 -4.08 -11.25 28.81
CA ALA A 351 -4.43 -12.46 29.54
C ALA A 351 -3.62 -12.56 30.82
N GLN A 352 -4.25 -12.97 31.91
CA GLN A 352 -3.58 -13.28 33.17
C GLN A 352 -4.09 -14.61 33.72
N PRO A 353 -3.30 -15.35 34.52
CA PRO A 353 -3.81 -16.51 35.21
C PRO A 353 -5.01 -16.14 36.08
N ARG A 354 -6.03 -16.99 36.07
CA ARG A 354 -7.20 -16.87 36.95
C ARG A 354 -6.82 -17.12 38.41
N HIS A 355 -5.89 -18.06 38.61
CA HIS A 355 -5.35 -18.47 39.89
C HIS A 355 -3.82 -18.51 39.85
N GLY A 356 -3.17 -18.23 40.99
CA GLY A 356 -1.71 -18.25 41.12
C GLY A 356 -1.01 -17.00 40.62
N SER A 357 0.33 -17.06 40.56
CA SER A 357 1.23 -15.94 40.26
C SER A 357 1.94 -16.05 38.91
N GLY A 358 1.38 -16.80 37.96
CA GLY A 358 1.93 -16.90 36.60
C GLY A 358 1.98 -15.53 35.89
N GLY A 359 2.88 -15.39 34.91
CA GLY A 359 3.04 -14.15 34.16
C GLY A 359 1.85 -13.83 33.27
N SER A 360 1.50 -12.55 33.14
CA SER A 360 0.49 -12.09 32.19
C SER A 360 1.04 -12.08 30.76
N ALA A 361 0.15 -12.14 29.77
CA ALA A 361 0.48 -11.99 28.36
C ALA A 361 -0.22 -10.76 27.76
N LEU A 362 0.45 -10.12 26.81
CA LEU A 362 -0.07 -9.01 26.03
C LEU A 362 0.24 -9.26 24.55
N ASP A 363 -0.79 -9.54 23.77
CA ASP A 363 -0.68 -9.92 22.37
C ASP A 363 -1.25 -8.82 21.47
N PHE A 364 -0.55 -8.48 20.40
CA PHE A 364 -0.97 -7.49 19.42
C PHE A 364 -1.20 -8.14 18.05
N ALA A 365 -2.36 -7.91 17.43
CA ALA A 365 -2.64 -8.39 16.08
C ALA A 365 -3.12 -7.28 15.14
N GLN A 366 -2.54 -7.22 13.96
CA GLN A 366 -2.98 -6.30 12.92
C GLN A 366 -4.30 -6.77 12.30
N VAL A 367 -5.26 -5.86 12.14
CA VAL A 367 -6.60 -6.18 11.60
C VAL A 367 -7.11 -5.11 10.64
N GLN A 368 -6.21 -4.47 9.91
CA GLN A 368 -6.58 -3.41 8.96
C GLN A 368 -7.21 -3.99 7.70
N ASN A 369 -8.31 -3.39 7.23
CA ASN A 369 -9.07 -3.86 6.06
C ASN A 369 -9.65 -5.27 6.24
N THR A 370 -10.07 -5.59 7.46
CA THR A 370 -10.93 -6.75 7.70
C THR A 370 -12.29 -6.59 7.03
N ASP A 371 -12.89 -7.72 6.74
CA ASP A 371 -14.21 -7.90 6.16
C ASP A 371 -15.00 -8.93 6.99
N LEU A 372 -16.17 -9.32 6.48
CA LEU A 372 -17.09 -10.23 7.13
C LEU A 372 -16.45 -11.54 7.59
N ALA A 373 -15.54 -12.12 6.80
CA ALA A 373 -14.91 -13.40 7.07
C ALA A 373 -13.65 -13.25 7.93
N THR A 374 -12.77 -12.29 7.59
CA THR A 374 -11.51 -12.05 8.31
C THR A 374 -11.69 -11.42 9.70
N SER A 375 -12.88 -10.90 10.00
CA SER A 375 -13.27 -10.44 11.34
C SER A 375 -14.33 -11.33 11.99
N ALA A 376 -14.51 -12.57 11.53
CA ALA A 376 -15.57 -13.44 12.04
C ALA A 376 -15.21 -14.16 13.36
N ALA A 377 -13.94 -14.21 13.72
CA ALA A 377 -13.47 -14.83 14.96
C ALA A 377 -12.17 -14.18 15.47
N LEU A 378 -11.93 -14.29 16.78
CA LEU A 378 -10.68 -13.94 17.44
C LEU A 378 -10.30 -15.03 18.45
N LEU A 379 -9.03 -15.35 18.53
CA LEU A 379 -8.49 -16.23 19.55
C LEU A 379 -8.70 -15.62 20.94
N VAL A 380 -9.24 -16.41 21.85
CA VAL A 380 -9.40 -16.03 23.27
C VAL A 380 -8.39 -16.76 24.12
N ASP A 381 -8.18 -18.05 23.91
CA ASP A 381 -7.23 -18.83 24.68
C ASP A 381 -6.67 -20.04 23.92
N ARG A 382 -5.49 -20.51 24.37
CA ARG A 382 -4.84 -21.73 23.92
C ARG A 382 -4.39 -22.57 25.11
N VAL A 383 -4.98 -23.76 25.25
CA VAL A 383 -4.67 -24.69 26.34
C VAL A 383 -4.60 -26.11 25.78
N ASP A 384 -3.56 -26.84 26.17
CA ASP A 384 -3.39 -28.27 25.89
C ASP A 384 -3.59 -28.69 24.43
N GLY A 385 -3.08 -27.89 23.49
CA GLY A 385 -3.22 -28.19 22.07
C GLY A 385 -4.56 -27.80 21.45
N ASN A 386 -5.42 -27.08 22.19
CA ASN A 386 -6.70 -26.58 21.72
C ASN A 386 -6.73 -25.05 21.73
N ALA A 387 -7.62 -24.48 20.92
CA ALA A 387 -7.88 -23.05 20.83
C ALA A 387 -9.37 -22.78 21.01
N ARG A 388 -9.69 -21.69 21.73
CA ARG A 388 -11.05 -21.16 21.84
C ARG A 388 -11.16 -19.84 21.09
N PHE A 389 -12.26 -19.64 20.39
CA PHE A 389 -12.48 -18.46 19.57
C PHE A 389 -13.73 -17.71 20.00
N LEU A 390 -13.62 -16.40 20.14
CA LEU A 390 -14.75 -15.50 20.24
C LEU A 390 -15.28 -15.25 18.83
N THR A 391 -16.54 -15.60 18.57
CA THR A 391 -17.16 -15.42 17.26
C THR A 391 -17.81 -14.03 17.11
N ALA A 392 -17.90 -13.55 15.87
CA ALA A 392 -18.54 -12.28 15.56
C ALA A 392 -20.05 -12.31 15.89
N PRO A 393 -20.67 -11.16 16.21
CA PRO A 393 -22.09 -11.12 16.60
C PRO A 393 -23.05 -11.53 15.49
N TRP A 394 -22.59 -11.59 14.24
CA TRP A 394 -23.37 -12.06 13.11
C TRP A 394 -23.25 -13.56 12.84
N ILE A 395 -22.45 -14.31 13.60
CA ILE A 395 -22.31 -15.76 13.44
C ILE A 395 -23.48 -16.48 14.09
N THR A 396 -24.19 -17.30 13.32
CA THR A 396 -25.35 -18.07 13.80
C THR A 396 -24.97 -19.49 14.14
N ALA A 397 -24.06 -20.11 13.38
CA ALA A 397 -23.54 -21.44 13.64
C ALA A 397 -22.02 -21.49 13.51
N ALA A 398 -21.39 -22.35 14.32
CA ALA A 398 -19.98 -22.69 14.24
C ALA A 398 -19.84 -24.20 14.15
N GLN A 399 -18.88 -24.66 13.38
CA GLN A 399 -18.55 -26.05 13.18
C GLN A 399 -17.03 -26.21 13.08
N THR A 400 -16.54 -27.43 13.25
CA THR A 400 -15.15 -27.80 12.99
C THR A 400 -15.10 -28.89 11.93
N ARG A 401 -14.14 -28.81 11.01
CA ARG A 401 -13.88 -29.86 10.02
C ARG A 401 -12.38 -30.06 9.83
N ASP A 402 -12.02 -31.23 9.33
CA ASP A 402 -10.64 -31.59 9.02
C ASP A 402 -10.38 -31.45 7.52
N LEU A 403 -9.47 -30.56 7.12
CA LEU A 403 -9.12 -30.37 5.70
C LEU A 403 -8.47 -31.60 5.08
N LEU A 404 -7.85 -32.49 5.87
CA LEU A 404 -7.27 -33.74 5.37
C LEU A 404 -8.32 -34.86 5.19
N ALA A 405 -9.57 -34.59 5.52
CA ALA A 405 -10.70 -35.50 5.33
C ALA A 405 -11.85 -34.76 4.61
N PRO A 406 -11.69 -34.38 3.32
CA PRO A 406 -12.59 -33.48 2.62
C PRO A 406 -14.04 -34.00 2.51
N ASP A 407 -14.22 -35.33 2.46
CA ASP A 407 -15.54 -35.98 2.40
C ASP A 407 -16.24 -36.09 3.77
N ARG A 408 -15.52 -35.83 4.87
CA ARG A 408 -16.09 -35.89 6.21
C ARG A 408 -16.90 -34.63 6.49
N ALA A 409 -18.14 -34.80 6.93
CA ALA A 409 -19.00 -33.69 7.32
C ALA A 409 -18.42 -32.91 8.50
N ALA A 410 -18.68 -31.60 8.54
CA ALA A 410 -18.31 -30.75 9.66
C ALA A 410 -19.09 -31.16 10.93
N THR A 411 -18.42 -31.09 12.07
CA THR A 411 -19.00 -31.37 13.38
C THR A 411 -19.47 -30.08 14.01
N ALA A 412 -20.70 -30.06 14.55
CA ALA A 412 -21.23 -28.90 15.24
C ALA A 412 -20.33 -28.50 16.42
N LEU A 413 -20.03 -27.20 16.51
CA LEU A 413 -19.23 -26.62 17.58
C LEU A 413 -20.14 -25.72 18.41
N HIS A 414 -20.32 -26.09 19.68
CA HIS A 414 -21.12 -25.27 20.58
C HIS A 414 -20.46 -23.91 20.80
N ARG A 415 -21.29 -22.90 21.07
CA ARG A 415 -20.84 -21.57 21.48
C ARG A 415 -21.58 -21.16 22.74
N ALA A 416 -20.84 -20.67 23.72
CA ALA A 416 -21.39 -20.02 24.88
C ALA A 416 -22.21 -18.78 24.50
N ALA A 417 -23.00 -18.27 25.45
CA ALA A 417 -23.92 -17.15 25.22
C ALA A 417 -23.19 -15.84 24.81
N ASP A 418 -21.92 -15.69 25.18
CA ASP A 418 -21.05 -14.58 24.79
C ASP A 418 -20.34 -14.79 23.44
N GLY A 419 -20.55 -15.94 22.80
CA GLY A 419 -20.03 -16.29 21.49
C GLY A 419 -18.68 -17.00 21.50
N VAL A 420 -18.11 -17.32 22.66
CA VAL A 420 -16.90 -18.15 22.75
C VAL A 420 -17.22 -19.59 22.36
N THR A 421 -16.38 -20.21 21.53
CA THR A 421 -16.54 -21.61 21.12
C THR A 421 -16.09 -22.59 22.20
N ASP A 422 -16.61 -23.81 22.13
CA ASP A 422 -15.92 -24.96 22.70
C ASP A 422 -14.49 -25.10 22.12
N PRO A 423 -13.59 -25.84 22.79
CA PRO A 423 -12.22 -26.01 22.33
C PRO A 423 -12.14 -26.64 20.93
N VAL A 424 -11.31 -26.06 20.08
CA VAL A 424 -10.99 -26.57 18.74
C VAL A 424 -9.55 -27.08 18.74
N PRO A 425 -9.29 -28.34 18.36
CA PRO A 425 -7.93 -28.83 18.27
C PRO A 425 -7.09 -27.97 17.32
N MET A 426 -5.93 -27.51 17.77
CA MET A 426 -5.03 -26.72 16.94
C MET A 426 -4.41 -27.61 15.85
N PRO A 427 -4.22 -27.07 14.62
CA PRO A 427 -3.44 -27.77 13.61
C PRO A 427 -2.03 -28.09 14.14
N ASP A 428 -1.64 -29.36 14.09
CA ASP A 428 -0.32 -29.87 14.51
C ASP A 428 0.12 -29.55 15.94
N ALA A 429 -0.77 -29.63 16.92
CA ALA A 429 -0.41 -29.51 18.34
C ALA A 429 0.77 -30.42 18.79
N LYS A 430 1.14 -31.44 18.00
CA LYS A 430 2.27 -32.37 18.23
C LYS A 430 3.49 -32.20 17.30
N ALA A 431 3.44 -31.34 16.27
CA ALA A 431 4.52 -31.16 15.30
C ALA A 431 4.90 -29.67 15.14
N ALA A 432 5.52 -29.11 16.18
CA ALA A 432 5.85 -27.69 16.31
C ALA A 432 7.16 -27.27 15.62
N ALA A 433 7.47 -27.81 14.42
CA ALA A 433 8.61 -27.33 13.64
C ALA A 433 8.15 -26.23 12.67
N VAL A 434 8.48 -24.97 13.00
CA VAL A 434 8.29 -23.80 12.11
C VAL A 434 8.99 -24.07 10.78
N GLY A 435 8.29 -23.82 9.67
CA GLY A 435 8.85 -23.94 8.32
C GLY A 435 8.79 -25.33 7.69
N SER A 436 8.17 -26.33 8.34
CA SER A 436 7.94 -27.65 7.73
C SER A 436 6.58 -27.72 7.03
N ALA A 437 6.52 -28.45 5.91
CA ALA A 437 5.27 -28.85 5.27
C ALA A 437 4.62 -30.08 5.91
N ALA A 438 5.24 -30.61 6.98
CA ALA A 438 4.79 -31.82 7.64
C ALA A 438 3.72 -31.45 8.67
N CYS A 439 2.49 -31.85 8.40
CA CYS A 439 1.41 -31.80 9.36
C CYS A 439 1.05 -33.22 9.81
N GLY A 440 0.34 -33.35 10.93
CA GLY A 440 -0.11 -34.63 11.47
C GLY A 440 -1.17 -35.29 10.58
N SER A 441 -1.95 -36.20 11.16
CA SER A 441 -3.03 -36.88 10.43
C SER A 441 -4.30 -36.04 10.26
N THR A 442 -4.34 -34.82 10.79
CA THR A 442 -5.50 -33.93 10.77
C THR A 442 -5.08 -32.47 10.63
N TRP A 443 -5.88 -31.67 9.91
CA TRP A 443 -5.79 -30.22 9.86
C TRP A 443 -7.16 -29.59 10.18
N PRO A 444 -7.48 -29.37 11.47
CA PRO A 444 -8.76 -28.79 11.87
C PRO A 444 -8.91 -27.33 11.45
N VAL A 445 -10.11 -26.96 10.99
CA VAL A 445 -10.50 -25.57 10.68
C VAL A 445 -11.89 -25.28 11.22
N LEU A 446 -12.12 -24.01 11.55
CA LEU A 446 -13.45 -23.49 11.85
C LEU A 446 -14.23 -23.32 10.54
N GLU A 447 -15.48 -23.77 10.54
CA GLU A 447 -16.47 -23.37 9.54
C GLU A 447 -17.54 -22.53 10.25
N LEU A 448 -17.65 -21.27 9.84
CA LEU A 448 -18.58 -20.32 10.42
C LEU A 448 -19.66 -19.94 9.42
N HIS A 449 -20.89 -19.86 9.92
CA HIS A 449 -22.06 -19.50 9.13
C HIS A 449 -22.56 -18.12 9.59
N SER A 450 -22.61 -17.17 8.66
CA SER A 450 -23.13 -15.84 8.93
C SER A 450 -24.66 -15.82 8.92
N SER A 451 -25.21 -14.86 9.64
CA SER A 451 -26.64 -14.63 9.72
C SER A 451 -27.23 -14.31 8.34
N PRO A 452 -28.40 -14.88 8.00
CA PRO A 452 -29.15 -14.50 6.79
C PRO A 452 -29.65 -13.05 6.85
N ALA A 453 -29.54 -12.36 8.00
CA ALA A 453 -29.73 -10.91 8.07
C ALA A 453 -28.63 -10.14 7.30
N ILE A 454 -27.53 -10.79 6.90
CA ILE A 454 -26.44 -10.23 6.11
C ILE A 454 -26.42 -10.93 4.75
N GLY A 455 -27.17 -10.40 3.79
CA GLY A 455 -27.26 -10.97 2.45
C GLY A 455 -27.88 -12.37 2.45
N ALA A 456 -27.33 -13.28 1.66
CA ALA A 456 -27.86 -14.65 1.54
C ALA A 456 -27.43 -15.59 2.70
N GLY A 457 -26.68 -15.10 3.68
CA GLY A 457 -25.90 -15.97 4.57
C GLY A 457 -24.73 -16.60 3.81
N GLN A 458 -23.58 -16.70 4.46
CA GLN A 458 -22.35 -17.22 3.85
C GLN A 458 -21.64 -18.12 4.85
N SER A 459 -21.11 -19.23 4.34
CA SER A 459 -20.27 -20.17 5.08
C SER A 459 -18.84 -20.00 4.61
N PHE A 460 -17.91 -19.87 5.54
CA PHE A 460 -16.50 -19.68 5.22
C PHE A 460 -15.60 -20.39 6.23
N LEU A 461 -14.39 -20.73 5.79
CA LEU A 461 -13.42 -21.48 6.59
C LEU A 461 -12.34 -20.57 7.16
N LEU A 462 -12.03 -20.76 8.44
CA LEU A 462 -10.94 -20.09 9.13
C LEU A 462 -9.95 -21.13 9.68
N SER A 463 -8.68 -20.96 9.36
CA SER A 463 -7.60 -21.81 9.86
C SER A 463 -6.76 -21.06 10.88
N ASP A 464 -6.40 -21.77 11.94
CA ASP A 464 -5.55 -21.24 12.98
C ASP A 464 -4.06 -21.45 12.65
N LEU A 465 -3.33 -20.35 12.43
CA LEU A 465 -1.88 -20.35 12.17
C LEU A 465 -1.06 -19.72 13.30
N GLY A 466 -1.65 -19.57 14.49
CA GLY A 466 -0.96 -19.11 15.70
C GLY A 466 -1.11 -17.61 16.02
N ASP A 467 -1.60 -16.78 15.09
CA ASP A 467 -1.94 -15.37 15.35
C ASP A 467 -3.31 -15.23 16.08
N LEU A 468 -3.63 -14.04 16.59
CA LEU A 468 -4.93 -13.80 17.26
C LEU A 468 -6.11 -13.85 16.29
N ALA A 469 -5.93 -13.36 15.07
CA ALA A 469 -6.93 -13.43 14.01
C ALA A 469 -6.68 -14.70 13.19
N PRO A 470 -7.65 -15.62 13.09
CA PRO A 470 -7.50 -16.80 12.25
C PRO A 470 -7.59 -16.43 10.76
N VAL A 471 -7.11 -17.33 9.91
CA VAL A 471 -6.84 -17.10 8.49
C VAL A 471 -8.01 -17.54 7.62
N HIS A 472 -8.56 -16.64 6.81
CA HIS A 472 -9.64 -16.97 5.89
C HIS A 472 -9.14 -17.79 4.70
N LEU A 473 -9.75 -18.96 4.49
CA LEU A 473 -9.43 -19.84 3.38
C LEU A 473 -10.44 -19.68 2.24
N THR A 474 -9.92 -19.44 1.05
CA THR A 474 -10.69 -19.29 -0.20
C THR A 474 -10.14 -20.22 -1.27
N TRP A 475 -10.91 -20.39 -2.33
CA TRP A 475 -10.54 -21.24 -3.45
C TRP A 475 -10.94 -20.59 -4.76
N THR A 476 -10.08 -20.72 -5.77
CA THR A 476 -10.38 -20.25 -7.12
C THR A 476 -10.21 -21.42 -8.10
N PRO A 477 -11.28 -21.83 -8.80
CA PRO A 477 -11.17 -22.88 -9.81
C PRO A 477 -10.32 -22.43 -11.00
N ALA A 478 -9.87 -23.42 -11.78
CA ALA A 478 -9.32 -23.15 -13.10
C ALA A 478 -10.37 -22.42 -13.95
N LYS A 479 -9.94 -21.32 -14.57
CA LYS A 479 -10.80 -20.55 -15.48
C LYS A 479 -11.39 -21.46 -16.57
N GLY A 480 -12.71 -21.47 -16.65
CA GLY A 480 -13.43 -21.79 -17.90
C GLY A 480 -13.37 -20.63 -18.89
N LYS A 481 -14.25 -20.62 -19.90
CA LYS A 481 -14.43 -19.44 -20.77
C LYS A 481 -15.06 -18.30 -19.94
N GLY A 482 -14.36 -17.18 -19.73
CA GLY A 482 -14.89 -16.01 -19.02
C GLY A 482 -13.84 -15.12 -18.32
N PRO A 483 -14.26 -13.98 -17.73
CA PRO A 483 -13.38 -13.10 -16.94
C PRO A 483 -12.81 -13.80 -15.69
N ALA A 484 -11.81 -13.19 -15.05
CA ALA A 484 -11.25 -13.72 -13.80
C ALA A 484 -12.31 -13.80 -12.70
N ALA A 485 -12.60 -15.02 -12.26
CA ALA A 485 -13.48 -15.24 -11.11
C ALA A 485 -12.82 -14.66 -9.86
N ALA A 486 -13.62 -13.98 -9.03
CA ALA A 486 -13.22 -13.69 -7.67
C ALA A 486 -13.05 -15.01 -6.90
N PRO A 487 -12.18 -15.05 -5.87
CA PRO A 487 -12.10 -16.20 -4.98
C PRO A 487 -13.48 -16.57 -4.42
N LEU A 488 -13.75 -17.87 -4.39
CA LEU A 488 -14.94 -18.46 -3.80
C LEU A 488 -14.62 -18.94 -2.37
N GLU A 489 -15.66 -19.17 -1.58
CA GLU A 489 -15.50 -19.77 -0.26
C GLU A 489 -15.02 -21.22 -0.35
N ALA A 490 -14.14 -21.61 0.58
CA ALA A 490 -13.52 -22.93 0.59
C ALA A 490 -14.40 -24.07 1.15
N THR A 491 -15.72 -23.91 1.15
CA THR A 491 -16.68 -24.82 1.79
C THR A 491 -17.25 -25.89 0.84
N GLY A 492 -17.17 -25.68 -0.47
CA GLY A 492 -17.66 -26.63 -1.47
C GLY A 492 -16.74 -27.85 -1.64
N GLN A 493 -17.30 -28.99 -2.06
CA GLN A 493 -16.57 -30.26 -2.22
C GLN A 493 -15.31 -30.17 -3.09
N GLN A 494 -15.37 -29.45 -4.22
CA GLN A 494 -14.20 -29.25 -5.07
C GLN A 494 -13.10 -28.42 -4.39
N ALA A 495 -13.50 -27.41 -3.61
CA ALA A 495 -12.55 -26.58 -2.85
C ALA A 495 -11.90 -27.39 -1.73
N LEU A 496 -12.68 -28.19 -0.99
CA LEU A 496 -12.19 -29.06 0.07
C LEU A 496 -11.22 -30.12 -0.45
N ALA A 497 -11.55 -30.78 -1.56
CA ALA A 497 -10.64 -31.73 -2.22
C ALA A 497 -9.32 -31.05 -2.65
N SER A 498 -9.39 -29.83 -3.19
CA SER A 498 -8.19 -29.05 -3.52
C SER A 498 -7.36 -28.72 -2.28
N TRP A 499 -8.01 -28.30 -1.19
CA TRP A 499 -7.35 -27.95 0.07
C TRP A 499 -6.72 -29.14 0.77
N ALA A 500 -7.26 -30.35 0.63
CA ALA A 500 -6.71 -31.57 1.23
C ALA A 500 -5.26 -31.85 0.77
N HIS A 501 -4.90 -31.47 -0.46
CA HIS A 501 -3.55 -31.58 -0.99
C HIS A 501 -2.60 -30.44 -0.57
N SER A 502 -3.14 -29.36 0.00
CA SER A 502 -2.39 -28.13 0.35
C SER A 502 -2.33 -27.86 1.86
N ALA A 503 -3.26 -28.42 2.65
CA ALA A 503 -3.49 -28.03 4.03
C ALA A 503 -2.23 -28.11 4.88
N CYS A 504 -1.43 -29.17 4.77
CA CYS A 504 -0.19 -29.28 5.54
C CYS A 504 0.84 -28.16 5.24
N ARG A 505 0.81 -27.53 4.06
CA ARG A 505 1.71 -26.40 3.75
C ARG A 505 1.34 -25.13 4.49
N LEU A 506 0.11 -25.01 4.99
CA LEU A 506 -0.28 -23.90 5.84
C LEU A 506 0.60 -23.82 7.11
N GLY A 507 1.18 -24.94 7.55
CA GLY A 507 2.15 -24.96 8.66
C GLY A 507 3.39 -24.10 8.42
N GLN A 508 3.79 -23.89 7.16
CA GLN A 508 4.91 -23.03 6.80
C GLN A 508 4.59 -21.54 6.99
N LEU A 509 3.31 -21.18 7.02
CA LEU A 509 2.81 -19.81 7.12
C LEU A 509 2.58 -19.34 8.57
N ARG A 510 2.83 -20.21 9.56
CA ARG A 510 2.64 -19.90 10.98
C ARG A 510 3.42 -18.65 11.43
N GLY A 511 2.75 -17.80 12.20
CA GLY A 511 3.33 -16.57 12.76
C GLY A 511 3.75 -15.52 11.73
N GLN A 512 3.36 -15.65 10.45
CA GLN A 512 3.73 -14.70 9.41
C GLN A 512 2.76 -13.51 9.29
N GLY A 513 1.70 -13.45 10.10
CA GLY A 513 0.66 -12.44 9.99
C GLY A 513 -0.17 -12.60 8.73
N VAL A 514 -0.58 -13.83 8.45
CA VAL A 514 -1.44 -14.14 7.31
C VAL A 514 -2.87 -13.70 7.62
N ARG A 515 -3.50 -13.06 6.64
CA ARG A 515 -4.90 -12.62 6.69
C ARG A 515 -5.81 -13.64 6.02
N SER A 516 -5.41 -14.07 4.83
CA SER A 516 -6.18 -14.98 3.98
C SER A 516 -5.27 -15.81 3.10
N VAL A 517 -5.69 -17.03 2.77
CA VAL A 517 -5.04 -17.87 1.77
C VAL A 517 -6.04 -18.28 0.71
N ASN A 518 -5.69 -18.10 -0.56
CA ASN A 518 -6.48 -18.55 -1.70
C ASN A 518 -5.76 -19.71 -2.40
N SER A 519 -6.40 -20.87 -2.48
CA SER A 519 -5.95 -21.98 -3.32
C SER A 519 -6.46 -21.81 -4.74
N TRP A 520 -5.61 -21.27 -5.64
CA TRP A 520 -5.99 -21.05 -7.03
C TRP A 520 -5.52 -22.20 -7.94
N GLN A 521 -6.46 -22.97 -8.49
CA GLN A 521 -6.17 -23.89 -9.58
C GLN A 521 -5.91 -23.08 -10.86
N PHE A 522 -4.66 -22.88 -11.26
CA PHE A 522 -4.36 -22.06 -12.44
C PHE A 522 -4.30 -22.88 -13.74
N ALA A 523 -4.11 -24.20 -13.64
CA ALA A 523 -4.04 -25.11 -14.78
C ALA A 523 -4.51 -26.53 -14.45
N ARG A 524 -5.04 -27.22 -15.46
CA ARG A 524 -5.21 -28.68 -15.50
C ARG A 524 -4.54 -29.20 -16.76
N THR A 525 -3.72 -30.24 -16.64
CA THR A 525 -2.88 -30.74 -17.73
C THR A 525 -3.10 -32.22 -17.98
N PRO A 526 -3.40 -32.65 -19.22
CA PRO A 526 -3.39 -34.07 -19.54
C PRO A 526 -1.97 -34.60 -19.38
N LEU A 527 -1.84 -35.74 -18.69
CA LEU A 527 -0.58 -36.42 -18.50
C LEU A 527 -0.29 -37.35 -19.68
N PRO A 528 1.00 -37.51 -20.06
CA PRO A 528 1.41 -38.49 -21.05
C PRO A 528 0.88 -39.90 -20.75
N GLU A 529 0.86 -40.75 -21.77
CA GLU A 529 0.48 -42.16 -21.66
C GLU A 529 -0.95 -42.40 -21.14
N GLY A 530 -1.84 -41.43 -21.30
CA GLY A 530 -3.24 -41.56 -20.87
C GLY A 530 -3.41 -41.61 -19.36
N ALA A 531 -2.44 -41.10 -18.59
CA ALA A 531 -2.43 -41.15 -17.13
C ALA A 531 -3.40 -40.16 -16.44
N GLY A 532 -4.42 -39.66 -17.14
CA GLY A 532 -5.41 -38.71 -16.64
C GLY A 532 -4.94 -37.25 -16.61
N ASP A 533 -5.69 -36.40 -15.92
CA ASP A 533 -5.40 -34.96 -15.81
C ASP A 533 -4.77 -34.63 -14.45
N ALA A 534 -3.60 -33.97 -14.47
CA ALA A 534 -3.02 -33.37 -13.28
C ALA A 534 -3.56 -31.96 -13.04
N THR A 535 -3.62 -31.56 -11.77
CA THR A 535 -4.02 -30.23 -11.34
C THR A 535 -2.81 -29.44 -10.86
N TRP A 536 -2.74 -28.17 -11.24
CA TRP A 536 -1.74 -27.23 -10.76
C TRP A 536 -2.39 -26.14 -9.93
N THR A 537 -1.95 -26.01 -8.68
CA THR A 537 -2.46 -25.00 -7.76
C THR A 537 -1.39 -23.98 -7.44
N CYS A 538 -1.82 -22.74 -7.19
CA CYS A 538 -1.01 -21.73 -6.55
C CYS A 538 -1.74 -21.22 -5.31
N ASP A 539 -1.18 -21.53 -4.14
CA ASP A 539 -1.72 -21.10 -2.87
C ASP A 539 -1.07 -19.78 -2.49
N ARG A 540 -1.86 -18.71 -2.52
CA ARG A 540 -1.40 -17.37 -2.18
C ARG A 540 -1.85 -17.01 -0.77
N ALA A 541 -0.89 -16.75 0.10
CA ALA A 541 -1.11 -16.12 1.41
C ALA A 541 -0.93 -14.60 1.32
N ASP A 542 -2.00 -13.86 1.57
CA ASP A 542 -1.94 -12.41 1.77
C ASP A 542 -1.66 -12.11 3.24
N THR A 543 -0.64 -11.29 3.52
CA THR A 543 -0.29 -10.88 4.89
C THR A 543 -0.81 -9.49 5.21
N TRP A 544 -0.95 -9.17 6.50
CA TRP A 544 -1.32 -7.82 6.96
C TRP A 544 -0.30 -6.74 6.58
N ARG A 545 0.96 -7.13 6.31
CA ARG A 545 2.05 -6.21 5.91
C ARG A 545 2.01 -5.83 4.43
N GLY A 546 1.28 -6.57 3.59
CA GLY A 546 1.15 -6.34 2.15
C GLY A 546 1.84 -7.40 1.28
N PRO A 547 3.18 -7.58 1.34
CA PRO A 547 3.86 -8.65 0.63
C PRO A 547 3.33 -10.03 1.05
N GLY A 548 3.02 -10.89 0.08
CA GLY A 548 2.46 -12.21 0.32
C GLY A 548 3.48 -13.33 0.17
N VAL A 549 3.03 -14.55 0.42
CA VAL A 549 3.77 -15.79 0.13
C VAL A 549 2.95 -16.58 -0.88
N ALA A 550 3.62 -17.26 -1.81
CA ALA A 550 2.95 -18.12 -2.78
C ALA A 550 3.65 -19.48 -2.86
N PHE A 551 2.88 -20.56 -2.96
CA PHE A 551 3.38 -21.91 -3.23
C PHE A 551 2.69 -22.45 -4.48
N VAL A 552 3.46 -22.97 -5.43
CA VAL A 552 2.92 -23.65 -6.61
C VAL A 552 3.07 -25.15 -6.43
N GLN A 553 1.99 -25.89 -6.67
CA GLN A 553 1.95 -27.33 -6.46
C GLN A 553 1.43 -28.07 -7.70
N PHE A 554 1.89 -29.31 -7.84
CA PHE A 554 1.46 -30.27 -8.84
C PHE A 554 0.79 -31.46 -8.15
N VAL A 555 -0.45 -31.77 -8.52
CA VAL A 555 -1.22 -32.89 -7.99
C VAL A 555 -1.56 -33.83 -9.15
N PRO A 556 -0.92 -35.01 -9.25
CA PRO A 556 -1.30 -36.01 -10.25
C PRO A 556 -2.65 -36.66 -9.89
N PRO A 557 -3.40 -37.19 -10.87
CA PRO A 557 -4.72 -37.80 -10.62
C PRO A 557 -4.66 -39.06 -9.77
N ALA A 558 -3.52 -39.74 -9.72
CA ALA A 558 -3.29 -40.91 -8.88
C ALA A 558 -2.96 -40.57 -7.41
N ALA A 559 -2.85 -39.29 -7.05
CA ALA A 559 -2.59 -38.86 -5.67
C ALA A 559 -3.74 -39.26 -4.75
N LYS A 560 -3.42 -39.74 -3.55
CA LYS A 560 -4.45 -40.02 -2.53
C LYS A 560 -5.09 -38.70 -2.08
N PRO A 561 -6.37 -38.68 -1.64
CA PRO A 561 -7.09 -37.44 -1.33
C PRO A 561 -6.39 -36.48 -0.34
N ASN A 562 -5.56 -37.00 0.57
CA ASN A 562 -4.82 -36.22 1.56
C ASN A 562 -3.29 -36.25 1.34
N GLU A 563 -2.84 -36.74 0.19
CA GLU A 563 -1.44 -36.72 -0.18
C GLU A 563 -1.04 -35.30 -0.57
N LEU A 564 0.01 -34.77 0.04
CA LEU A 564 0.48 -33.42 -0.24
C LEU A 564 0.88 -33.28 -1.72
N GLY A 565 0.40 -32.23 -2.39
CA GLY A 565 0.81 -31.94 -3.77
C GLY A 565 2.32 -31.74 -3.86
N ALA A 566 2.96 -32.10 -4.97
CA ALA A 566 4.39 -31.91 -5.16
C ALA A 566 4.71 -30.41 -5.29
N LEU A 567 5.67 -29.89 -4.52
CA LEU A 567 6.07 -28.49 -4.61
C LEU A 567 6.80 -28.26 -5.93
N ALA A 568 6.28 -27.35 -6.74
CA ALA A 568 6.81 -26.99 -8.05
C ALA A 568 7.39 -25.57 -8.09
N GLY A 569 7.14 -24.77 -7.05
CA GLY A 569 7.65 -23.41 -6.94
C GLY A 569 7.20 -22.72 -5.67
N GLN A 570 7.91 -21.67 -5.27
CA GLN A 570 7.51 -20.83 -4.15
C GLN A 570 8.00 -19.39 -4.35
N GLN A 571 7.35 -18.42 -3.72
CA GLN A 571 7.84 -17.06 -3.63
C GLN A 571 7.58 -16.53 -2.23
N ALA A 572 8.63 -16.02 -1.58
CA ALA A 572 8.51 -15.25 -0.36
C ALA A 572 8.34 -13.75 -0.68
N ASN A 573 7.63 -13.02 0.18
CA ASN A 573 7.53 -11.55 0.14
C ASN A 573 7.20 -10.95 -1.25
N GLY A 574 6.20 -11.48 -1.94
CA GLY A 574 5.86 -11.07 -3.32
C GLY A 574 4.38 -11.00 -3.64
N ASN A 575 4.07 -10.83 -4.94
CA ASN A 575 2.72 -10.64 -5.46
C ASN A 575 2.25 -11.77 -6.39
N ALA A 576 2.99 -12.87 -6.53
CA ALA A 576 2.59 -14.00 -7.36
C ALA A 576 1.21 -14.52 -6.97
N CYS A 577 0.44 -14.93 -7.99
CA CYS A 577 -0.92 -15.45 -7.85
C CYS A 577 -1.93 -14.47 -7.26
N SER A 578 -1.57 -13.17 -7.20
CA SER A 578 -2.50 -12.11 -6.85
C SER A 578 -3.23 -11.60 -8.08
N ARG A 579 -4.28 -10.81 -7.85
CA ARG A 579 -4.93 -10.03 -8.91
C ARG A 579 -3.97 -9.08 -9.66
N PHE A 580 -2.82 -8.75 -9.07
CA PHE A 580 -1.81 -7.86 -9.65
C PHE A 580 -0.68 -8.62 -10.36
N SER A 581 -0.56 -9.92 -10.13
CA SER A 581 0.36 -10.80 -10.88
C SER A 581 -0.31 -12.17 -11.10
N PRO A 582 -1.30 -12.24 -12.01
CA PRO A 582 -2.07 -13.46 -12.30
C PRO A 582 -1.34 -14.39 -13.31
N HIS A 583 -0.04 -14.20 -13.48
CA HIS A 583 0.78 -14.92 -14.44
C HIS A 583 1.75 -15.81 -13.67
N VAL A 584 1.52 -17.12 -13.73
CA VAL A 584 2.35 -18.11 -13.06
C VAL A 584 2.62 -19.25 -14.02
N MET A 585 3.83 -19.76 -13.94
CA MET A 585 4.22 -21.03 -14.52
C MET A 585 5.09 -21.81 -13.52
N ALA A 586 5.07 -23.12 -13.65
CA ALA A 586 5.93 -24.02 -12.88
C ALA A 586 6.20 -25.30 -13.67
N GLY A 587 7.14 -26.10 -13.20
CA GLY A 587 7.41 -27.41 -13.78
C GLY A 587 7.91 -28.42 -12.77
N VAL A 588 7.70 -29.69 -13.08
CA VAL A 588 8.09 -30.83 -12.26
C VAL A 588 8.67 -31.94 -13.13
N MET A 589 9.53 -32.77 -12.53
CA MET A 589 9.84 -34.09 -13.07
C MET A 589 8.81 -35.08 -12.56
N TRP A 590 8.13 -35.76 -13.47
CA TRP A 590 7.09 -36.74 -13.16
C TRP A 590 7.45 -38.11 -13.75
N LYS A 591 7.13 -39.16 -13.01
CA LYS A 591 7.30 -40.55 -13.46
C LYS A 591 5.93 -41.11 -13.82
N SER A 592 5.80 -41.63 -15.04
CA SER A 592 4.57 -42.23 -15.52
C SER A 592 4.31 -43.61 -14.89
N PRO A 593 3.07 -44.12 -14.97
CA PRO A 593 2.77 -45.50 -14.59
C PRO A 593 3.59 -46.54 -15.37
N ALA A 594 3.92 -46.28 -16.64
CA ALA A 594 4.83 -47.13 -17.44
C ALA A 594 6.31 -46.90 -17.12
N THR A 595 6.62 -46.16 -16.04
CA THR A 595 7.96 -45.90 -15.50
C THR A 595 8.86 -44.94 -16.30
N ASN A 596 8.32 -44.29 -17.33
CA ASN A 596 9.03 -43.27 -18.09
C ASN A 596 9.07 -41.94 -17.33
N TRP A 597 10.16 -41.19 -17.48
CA TRP A 597 10.31 -39.87 -16.87
C TRP A 597 9.95 -38.78 -17.87
N TYR A 598 9.17 -37.81 -17.41
CA TYR A 598 8.76 -36.64 -18.17
C TYR A 598 9.09 -35.36 -17.40
N LEU A 599 9.59 -34.37 -18.13
CA LEU A 599 9.54 -32.98 -17.70
C LEU A 599 8.17 -32.42 -18.07
N LEU A 600 7.41 -32.01 -17.06
CA LEU A 600 6.12 -31.35 -17.22
C LEU A 600 6.25 -29.87 -16.85
N ALA A 601 5.61 -28.99 -17.60
CA ALA A 601 5.44 -27.59 -17.21
C ALA A 601 4.05 -27.08 -17.60
N ALA A 602 3.50 -26.20 -16.76
CA ALA A 602 2.22 -25.56 -16.99
C ALA A 602 2.31 -24.07 -16.71
N GLY A 603 1.61 -23.28 -17.52
CA GLY A 603 1.40 -21.85 -17.32
C GLY A 603 -0.09 -21.51 -17.15
N SER A 604 -0.37 -20.35 -16.56
CA SER A 604 -1.73 -19.84 -16.39
C SER A 604 -2.40 -19.50 -17.74
N SER A 605 -3.70 -19.14 -17.73
CA SER A 605 -4.55 -19.10 -18.93
C SER A 605 -4.02 -18.29 -20.12
N ASN A 606 -3.20 -17.27 -19.88
CA ASN A 606 -2.69 -16.35 -20.90
C ASN A 606 -1.33 -16.76 -21.48
N THR A 607 -0.82 -17.93 -21.09
CA THR A 607 0.44 -18.48 -21.60
C THR A 607 0.28 -18.90 -23.05
N ALA A 608 1.09 -18.32 -23.93
CA ALA A 608 1.09 -18.56 -25.37
C ALA A 608 2.12 -19.60 -25.80
N SER A 609 3.27 -19.67 -25.13
CA SER A 609 4.27 -20.72 -25.37
C SER A 609 5.07 -21.06 -24.12
N LEU A 610 5.59 -22.28 -24.09
CA LEU A 610 6.53 -22.77 -23.09
C LEU A 610 7.75 -23.38 -23.79
N SER A 611 8.92 -23.18 -23.18
CA SER A 611 10.19 -23.72 -23.66
C SER A 611 10.96 -24.33 -22.50
N ALA A 612 11.64 -25.43 -22.78
CA ALA A 612 12.60 -26.06 -21.90
C ALA A 612 13.95 -26.14 -22.64
N THR A 613 15.00 -25.72 -21.94
CA THR A 613 16.39 -25.80 -22.39
C THR A 613 17.23 -26.49 -21.30
N ASN A 614 18.46 -26.88 -21.61
CA ASN A 614 19.39 -27.55 -20.67
C ASN A 614 18.93 -28.97 -20.24
N GLY A 615 19.30 -29.99 -21.01
CA GLY A 615 18.94 -31.40 -20.79
C GLY A 615 17.76 -31.88 -21.64
N VAL A 616 16.93 -30.94 -22.11
CA VAL A 616 15.98 -31.10 -23.21
C VAL A 616 15.95 -29.76 -23.95
N ASP A 617 15.83 -29.76 -25.28
CA ASP A 617 15.62 -28.55 -26.08
C ASP A 617 14.28 -28.68 -26.81
N THR A 618 13.25 -28.04 -26.28
CA THR A 618 11.91 -28.10 -26.86
C THR A 618 11.16 -26.81 -26.60
N THR A 619 10.32 -26.44 -27.57
CA THR A 619 9.37 -25.34 -27.45
C THR A 619 8.02 -25.82 -27.94
N VAL A 620 6.98 -25.55 -27.16
CA VAL A 620 5.59 -25.91 -27.46
C VAL A 620 4.75 -24.65 -27.51
N GLN A 621 3.83 -24.61 -28.47
CA GLN A 621 2.77 -23.61 -28.48
C GLN A 621 1.68 -24.02 -27.50
N GLY A 622 1.18 -23.04 -26.77
CA GLY A 622 0.23 -23.22 -25.70
C GLY A 622 0.86 -23.18 -24.31
N ARG A 623 0.05 -23.63 -23.34
CA ARG A 623 0.31 -23.43 -21.91
C ARG A 623 0.85 -24.67 -21.20
N PHE A 624 1.07 -25.77 -21.91
CA PHE A 624 1.47 -27.06 -21.35
C PHE A 624 2.63 -27.65 -22.14
N LEU A 625 3.65 -28.10 -21.44
CA LEU A 625 4.81 -28.79 -21.98
C LEU A 625 4.90 -30.14 -21.29
N ALA A 626 4.99 -31.20 -22.08
CA ALA A 626 5.26 -32.55 -21.60
C ALA A 626 6.24 -33.20 -22.57
N VAL A 627 7.44 -33.50 -22.08
CA VAL A 627 8.51 -34.08 -22.90
C VAL A 627 9.23 -35.15 -22.10
N GLN A 628 9.50 -36.28 -22.74
CA GLN A 628 10.26 -37.35 -22.11
C GLN A 628 11.69 -36.84 -21.84
N ALA A 629 12.18 -37.07 -20.62
CA ALA A 629 13.48 -36.55 -20.19
C ALA A 629 14.13 -37.53 -19.21
N PRO A 630 15.47 -37.66 -19.18
CA PRO A 630 16.14 -38.47 -18.17
C PRO A 630 15.76 -38.05 -16.75
N ARG A 631 15.71 -39.02 -15.82
CA ARG A 631 15.49 -38.74 -14.40
C ARG A 631 16.51 -37.73 -13.90
N GLY A 632 16.04 -36.71 -13.18
CA GLY A 632 16.90 -35.69 -12.58
C GLY A 632 17.29 -34.54 -13.51
N THR A 633 16.73 -34.48 -14.72
CA THR A 633 16.89 -33.32 -15.62
C THR A 633 16.50 -32.02 -14.91
N ARG A 634 17.41 -31.04 -14.92
CA ARG A 634 17.19 -29.68 -14.38
C ARG A 634 17.11 -28.68 -15.52
N ALA A 635 16.02 -28.80 -16.28
CA ALA A 635 15.78 -27.92 -17.42
C ALA A 635 15.52 -26.48 -16.96
N LYS A 636 16.07 -25.53 -17.72
CA LYS A 636 15.70 -24.12 -17.61
C LYS A 636 14.40 -23.93 -18.38
N LEU A 637 13.33 -23.74 -17.63
CA LEU A 637 12.00 -23.45 -18.16
C LEU A 637 11.80 -21.94 -18.37
N SER A 638 11.12 -21.59 -19.45
CA SER A 638 10.68 -20.22 -19.73
C SER A 638 9.35 -20.24 -20.47
N GLY A 639 8.57 -19.17 -20.35
CA GLY A 639 7.30 -19.03 -21.05
C GLY A 639 7.11 -17.65 -21.63
N ARG A 640 6.13 -17.50 -22.52
CA ARG A 640 5.68 -16.21 -23.02
C ARG A 640 4.17 -16.09 -22.92
N LEU A 641 3.71 -14.90 -22.54
CA LEU A 641 2.29 -14.54 -22.61
C LEU A 641 1.88 -14.21 -24.05
N ALA A 642 0.58 -14.13 -24.29
CA ALA A 642 0.01 -13.75 -25.59
C ALA A 642 0.45 -12.36 -26.09
N ASP A 643 0.82 -11.46 -25.17
CA ASP A 643 1.37 -10.13 -25.50
C ASP A 643 2.90 -10.12 -25.69
N GLY A 644 3.55 -11.30 -25.62
CA GLY A 644 4.99 -11.47 -25.77
C GLY A 644 5.81 -11.32 -24.48
N THR A 645 5.18 -10.90 -23.38
CA THR A 645 5.83 -10.75 -22.06
C THR A 645 6.43 -12.09 -21.62
N ALA A 646 7.70 -12.07 -21.19
CA ALA A 646 8.39 -13.24 -20.71
C ALA A 646 7.90 -13.66 -19.31
N MET A 647 7.83 -14.96 -19.08
CA MET A 647 7.58 -15.58 -17.79
C MET A 647 8.68 -16.57 -17.45
N ALA A 648 8.93 -16.72 -16.16
CA ALA A 648 9.79 -17.74 -15.61
C ALA A 648 9.02 -18.55 -14.57
N PRO A 649 9.44 -19.80 -14.29
CA PRO A 649 8.94 -20.55 -13.15
C PRO A 649 9.02 -19.75 -11.86
N LEU A 650 8.04 -19.95 -10.99
CA LEU A 650 8.09 -19.41 -9.64
C LEU A 650 9.22 -20.12 -8.86
N ASN A 651 10.40 -19.54 -8.83
CA ASN A 651 11.53 -20.11 -8.10
C ASN A 651 11.53 -19.59 -6.66
N GLY A 652 11.83 -20.48 -5.70
CA GLY A 652 12.14 -20.06 -4.34
C GLY A 652 13.45 -19.28 -4.35
N ASP A 653 13.43 -18.10 -3.72
CA ASP A 653 14.66 -17.43 -3.27
C ASP A 653 15.42 -18.31 -2.29
#